data_AF-B4Q2F4-F1
#
_entry.id   AF-B4Q2F4-F1
#
_cell.length_a   1.000
_cell.length_b   1.000
_cell.length_c   1.000
_cell.angle_alpha   90.00
_cell.angle_beta   90.00
_cell.angle_gamma   90.00
#
_symmetry.space_group_name_H-M   'P 1'
#
loop_
_entity.id
_entity.type
_entity.pdbx_description
1 polymer ?
#
loop_
_entity_poly.entity_id
_entity_poly.type
_entity_poly.pdbx_seq_one_letter_code
_entity_poly.pdbx_strand_id
1 'polypeptide(L)'
;MSQDNVVGTDVAGISNSLSNILSEMIICINGKQPPEVHEKALAQVGKMVDASTRVIWESNTLTERECVQKIMKLLSTREGEEDKSLPEHFFELYRKLTSIRFDPNTRHSLMTYLLSMVDNDGRSAANGDADAHSEADNLSQILSSRVHSKNGSSLTSLNGNGLVNGGAGYSYDATQASIGLSQQSLPNYVEATRMMPDSRQDIVTNAIYSFTGVQGKYLKKDVVTGRFKLDPQNMKLLTAGQAGMLLRLSELGYYHDRVAKFADVSTGFNAMGCMGQALISKLKEELADFHGQVAMLHDELNRFRKAQMNRIPNKDGEPDAADELTLFKLLAWYIKPLHRMQWLTKIADACQMKKGGELASTVYDFLDNGHSMVNKLVEDVLTAICGPLVRMISKWILEGGINDLHSEFFVESLNDVGADRLWHDKFRLRLSMLPKFVPMEMANKILKTGKCINFLREICEMQGMMREREELMKVMDTNVSQFFSYTPDTSWHAAVETCYQQTSKHVLDIMVGPHKLLDHLQGMRRYLLLGQGDFVSILIEHMKDELERPGVDIYSHDLSSMLDAALRCTNAQYDDPDILNHLDVMVQPPFFGDIGWDIISLQYIVQGPLATMLEPTMPTYKLLFKPLWRMKHMEFVLSMKIWKEQMGNAKTLRPINTEIGKASHRLNLFTSEIMHFIHQMQYYVLFEVIECNWVELQKKMQQATALDDILDAHEKFLQTIKVGCFVSSKPNVEHSLEGVYDNIIELEKWQSGFYKDCFKELSARQDLAKIVEKSEKKGVYGLTNELILQRDQEAKIFAEKVDIACRGLEVIASDYEKAVSSFLMALNSSHDPNLQLFGTRLDFNEYYKKRDTNLSKPLTFEHMRMSNVFTLNNKNYPNSRFVIHTPTSNE
;
A
#
# COMPACT_ATOMS: atom_id res chain seq x y z
N MET A 1 -16.15 -0.78 38.76
CA MET A 1 -14.74 -1.17 38.90
C MET A 1 -14.60 -1.61 40.35
N SER A 2 -14.36 -2.90 40.52
CA SER A 2 -14.27 -3.60 41.80
C SER A 2 -13.05 -3.13 42.61
N GLN A 3 -13.23 -3.15 43.94
CA GLN A 3 -12.39 -2.57 44.99
C GLN A 3 -10.99 -3.17 45.21
N ASP A 4 -10.50 -4.08 44.36
CA ASP A 4 -9.27 -4.83 44.63
C ASP A 4 -8.16 -4.51 43.63
N ASN A 5 -7.70 -3.26 43.59
CA ASN A 5 -6.38 -2.87 43.04
C ASN A 5 -6.03 -1.40 43.34
N VAL A 6 -5.99 -1.00 44.62
CA VAL A 6 -5.37 0.27 45.03
C VAL A 6 -4.29 0.00 46.06
N VAL A 7 -3.12 -0.40 45.55
CA VAL A 7 -1.85 -0.04 46.17
C VAL A 7 -1.01 0.57 45.05
N GLY A 8 -1.01 1.90 44.99
CA GLY A 8 -0.06 2.68 44.18
C GLY A 8 -0.53 3.10 42.78
N THR A 9 -1.60 3.89 42.67
CA THR A 9 -1.86 4.70 41.46
C THR A 9 -2.38 6.08 41.85
N ASP A 10 -1.79 7.10 41.23
CA ASP A 10 -1.89 8.54 41.53
C ASP A 10 -3.29 9.07 41.88
N VAL A 11 -3.43 9.56 43.11
CA VAL A 11 -4.60 10.33 43.59
C VAL A 11 -4.82 11.59 42.74
N ALA A 12 -3.77 12.14 42.12
CA ALA A 12 -3.86 13.29 41.22
C ALA A 12 -4.52 12.97 39.86
N GLY A 13 -4.31 11.75 39.33
CA GLY A 13 -4.88 11.34 38.05
C GLY A 13 -6.38 11.10 38.10
N ILE A 14 -6.88 10.55 39.21
CA ILE A 14 -8.30 10.30 39.43
C ILE A 14 -9.06 11.62 39.60
N SER A 15 -8.48 12.59 40.32
CA SER A 15 -9.06 13.94 40.49
C SER A 15 -9.16 14.69 39.15
N ASN A 16 -8.15 14.58 38.29
CA ASN A 16 -8.17 15.19 36.95
C ASN A 16 -9.21 14.55 36.03
N SER A 17 -9.34 13.22 36.05
CA SER A 17 -10.34 12.51 35.25
C SER A 17 -11.76 12.86 35.69
N LEU A 18 -12.00 13.00 36.99
CA LEU A 18 -13.32 13.33 37.55
C LEU A 18 -13.67 14.80 37.27
N SER A 19 -12.69 15.70 37.35
CA SER A 19 -12.81 17.11 36.94
C SER A 19 -13.17 17.24 35.45
N ASN A 20 -12.55 16.44 34.58
CA ASN A 20 -12.86 16.43 33.14
C ASN A 20 -14.29 15.93 32.86
N ILE A 21 -14.73 14.87 33.53
CA ILE A 21 -16.11 14.36 33.38
C ILE A 21 -17.13 15.37 33.90
N LEU A 22 -16.86 16.03 35.03
CA LEU A 22 -17.73 17.09 35.55
C LEU A 22 -17.78 18.30 34.60
N SER A 23 -16.65 18.65 33.99
CA SER A 23 -16.57 19.70 32.97
C SER A 23 -17.43 19.35 31.75
N GLU A 24 -17.35 18.12 31.24
CA GLU A 24 -18.19 17.67 30.12
C GLU A 24 -19.68 17.61 30.48
N MET A 25 -20.03 17.19 31.69
CA MET A 25 -21.42 17.23 32.17
C MET A 25 -21.96 18.66 32.26
N ILE A 26 -21.20 19.61 32.78
CA ILE A 26 -21.60 21.03 32.86
C ILE A 26 -21.81 21.59 31.45
N ILE A 27 -20.94 21.25 30.50
CA ILE A 27 -21.07 21.66 29.09
C ILE A 27 -22.33 21.05 28.46
N CYS A 28 -22.65 19.79 28.76
CA CYS A 28 -23.84 19.11 28.23
C CYS A 28 -25.15 19.70 28.79
N ILE A 29 -25.19 20.11 30.06
CA ILE A 29 -26.40 20.61 30.71
C ILE A 29 -26.62 22.11 30.41
N ASN A 30 -25.57 22.93 30.50
CA ASN A 30 -25.69 24.40 30.42
C ASN A 30 -25.21 25.00 29.08
N GLY A 31 -24.72 24.17 28.15
CA GLY A 31 -24.08 24.62 26.90
C GLY A 31 -22.70 25.24 27.11
N LYS A 32 -21.98 25.55 26.01
CA LYS A 32 -20.63 26.17 26.09
C LYS A 32 -20.71 27.59 26.66
N GLN A 33 -20.19 27.79 27.85
CA GLN A 33 -20.09 29.09 28.54
C GLN A 33 -18.67 29.66 28.52
N PRO A 34 -18.49 30.99 28.70
CA PRO A 34 -17.16 31.60 28.79
C PRO A 34 -16.34 31.00 29.96
N PRO A 35 -15.01 30.88 29.79
CA PRO A 35 -14.16 30.04 30.64
C PRO A 35 -14.19 30.41 32.13
N GLU A 36 -14.32 31.70 32.46
CA GLU A 36 -14.38 32.17 33.86
C GLU A 36 -15.66 31.74 34.60
N VAL A 37 -16.78 31.61 33.88
CA VAL A 37 -18.06 31.16 34.47
C VAL A 37 -18.06 29.65 34.60
N HIS A 38 -17.47 28.96 33.62
CA HIS A 38 -17.31 27.51 33.62
C HIS A 38 -16.41 27.04 34.78
N GLU A 39 -15.30 27.76 35.02
CA GLU A 39 -14.37 27.43 36.11
C GLU A 39 -14.98 27.69 37.50
N LYS A 40 -15.80 28.74 37.65
CA LYS A 40 -16.59 28.97 38.88
C LYS A 40 -17.66 27.91 39.12
N ALA A 41 -18.36 27.48 38.07
CA ALA A 41 -19.35 26.41 38.14
C ALA A 41 -18.68 25.07 38.51
N LEU A 42 -17.55 24.75 37.89
CA LEU A 42 -16.74 23.57 38.20
C LEU A 42 -16.26 23.59 39.66
N ALA A 43 -15.82 24.75 40.17
CA ALA A 43 -15.40 24.90 41.57
C ALA A 43 -16.57 24.78 42.58
N GLN A 44 -17.77 25.24 42.23
CA GLN A 44 -18.98 25.05 43.04
C GLN A 44 -19.43 23.59 43.06
N VAL A 45 -19.44 22.93 41.90
CA VAL A 45 -19.80 21.51 41.77
C VAL A 45 -18.77 20.64 42.49
N GLY A 46 -17.47 20.93 42.36
CA GLY A 46 -16.41 20.24 43.10
C GLY A 46 -16.61 20.32 44.62
N LYS A 47 -16.96 21.49 45.16
CA LYS A 47 -17.29 21.66 46.58
C LYS A 47 -18.54 20.89 47.02
N MET A 48 -19.55 20.78 46.16
CA MET A 48 -20.76 19.99 46.44
C MET A 48 -20.51 18.49 46.37
N VAL A 49 -19.67 18.02 45.45
CA VAL A 49 -19.30 16.61 45.31
C VAL A 49 -18.41 16.16 46.48
N ASP A 50 -17.49 16.99 46.95
CA ASP A 50 -16.68 16.72 48.15
C ASP A 50 -17.51 16.74 49.44
N ALA A 51 -18.54 17.59 49.52
CA ALA A 51 -19.49 17.60 50.65
C ALA A 51 -20.45 16.40 50.61
N SER A 52 -20.79 15.88 49.41
CA SER A 52 -21.80 14.83 49.21
C SER A 52 -21.22 13.42 49.14
N THR A 53 -19.92 13.26 48.92
CA THR A 53 -19.24 11.95 48.92
C THR A 53 -19.30 11.26 50.27
N ARG A 54 -19.42 12.02 51.37
CA ARG A 54 -19.71 11.47 52.71
C ARG A 54 -21.19 11.10 52.91
N VAL A 55 -22.12 11.82 52.29
CA VAL A 55 -23.56 11.65 52.53
C VAL A 55 -24.16 10.52 51.69
N ILE A 56 -23.65 10.28 50.48
CA ILE A 56 -24.22 9.27 49.56
C ILE A 56 -23.91 7.83 50.01
N TRP A 57 -22.82 7.63 50.75
CA TRP A 57 -22.42 6.30 51.22
C TRP A 57 -23.13 5.87 52.52
N GLU A 58 -23.61 6.81 53.33
CA GLU A 58 -24.26 6.52 54.61
C GLU A 58 -25.79 6.62 54.59
N SER A 59 -26.40 7.10 53.49
CA SER A 59 -27.85 7.40 53.44
C SER A 59 -28.70 6.49 52.54
N ASN A 60 -28.25 5.29 52.17
CA ASN A 60 -29.02 4.40 51.29
C ASN A 60 -29.66 3.24 52.06
N THR A 61 -30.92 3.42 52.46
CA THR A 61 -31.74 2.40 53.13
C THR A 61 -32.62 1.59 52.16
N LEU A 62 -32.56 1.88 50.85
CA LEU A 62 -33.40 1.24 49.83
C LEU A 62 -32.57 0.29 48.98
N THR A 63 -33.11 -0.90 48.71
CA THR A 63 -32.49 -1.88 47.81
C THR A 63 -32.77 -1.53 46.34
N GLU A 64 -31.93 -1.99 45.41
CA GLU A 64 -32.07 -1.75 43.96
C GLU A 64 -33.49 -2.10 43.44
N ARG A 65 -34.05 -3.20 43.95
CA ARG A 65 -35.40 -3.66 43.58
C ARG A 65 -36.50 -2.70 44.05
N GLU A 66 -36.32 -2.09 45.21
CA GLU A 66 -37.27 -1.11 45.75
C GLU A 66 -37.20 0.22 45.00
N CYS A 67 -36.01 0.64 44.55
CA CYS A 67 -35.86 1.81 43.68
C CYS A 67 -36.59 1.63 42.36
N VAL A 68 -36.41 0.48 41.69
CA VAL A 68 -37.09 0.16 40.43
C VAL A 68 -38.61 0.08 40.62
N GLN A 69 -39.08 -0.52 41.72
CA GLN A 69 -40.52 -0.58 42.03
C GLN A 69 -41.12 0.81 42.28
N LYS A 70 -40.40 1.71 42.96
CA LYS A 70 -40.86 3.09 43.16
C LYS A 70 -40.90 3.89 41.85
N ILE A 71 -39.88 3.75 40.99
CA ILE A 71 -39.87 4.41 39.67
C ILE A 71 -41.04 3.91 38.81
N MET A 72 -41.28 2.60 38.77
CA MET A 72 -42.42 2.01 38.05
C MET A 72 -43.76 2.54 38.57
N LYS A 73 -43.90 2.68 39.89
CA LYS A 73 -45.12 3.22 40.52
C LYS A 73 -45.33 4.70 40.19
N LEU A 74 -44.27 5.51 40.22
CA LEU A 74 -44.33 6.94 39.87
C LEU A 74 -44.65 7.18 38.40
N LEU A 75 -44.11 6.36 37.50
CA LEU A 75 -44.43 6.41 36.07
C LEU A 75 -45.89 6.00 35.80
N SER A 76 -46.42 5.02 36.54
CA SER A 76 -47.84 4.65 36.44
C SER A 76 -48.81 5.70 36.99
N THR A 77 -48.39 6.55 37.94
CA THR A 77 -49.24 7.62 38.48
C THR A 77 -49.27 8.88 37.61
N ARG A 78 -48.36 9.01 36.63
CA ARG A 78 -48.24 10.19 35.75
C ARG A 78 -49.06 10.05 34.45
N GLU A 79 -49.95 9.06 34.37
CA GLU A 79 -50.82 8.81 33.20
C GLU A 79 -51.77 9.99 32.95
N GLY A 80 -51.41 10.82 31.97
CA GLY A 80 -52.37 11.45 31.07
C GLY A 80 -52.55 10.55 29.85
N GLU A 81 -53.80 10.39 29.41
CA GLU A 81 -54.19 9.56 28.28
C GLU A 81 -53.35 9.87 27.04
N GLU A 82 -52.42 8.99 26.63
CA GLU A 82 -52.18 8.63 25.20
C GLU A 82 -51.10 7.57 24.93
N ASP A 83 -50.23 7.16 25.86
CA ASP A 83 -49.23 6.11 25.57
C ASP A 83 -49.19 4.97 26.59
N LYS A 84 -49.91 3.88 26.30
CA LYS A 84 -49.74 2.59 26.97
C LYS A 84 -48.40 1.97 26.56
N SER A 85 -47.29 2.31 27.21
CA SER A 85 -46.07 1.46 27.24
C SER A 85 -44.91 2.02 28.09
N LEU A 86 -44.97 3.18 28.73
CA LEU A 86 -43.78 3.76 29.39
C LEU A 86 -43.20 2.89 30.54
N PRO A 87 -44.01 2.32 31.45
CA PRO A 87 -43.50 1.45 32.51
C PRO A 87 -42.94 0.13 31.97
N GLU A 88 -43.61 -0.48 30.98
CA GLU A 88 -43.15 -1.73 30.35
C GLU A 88 -41.85 -1.52 29.58
N HIS A 89 -41.71 -0.39 28.87
CA HIS A 89 -40.50 -0.03 28.16
C HIS A 89 -39.32 0.21 29.11
N PHE A 90 -39.55 0.91 30.22
CA PHE A 90 -38.54 1.08 31.27
C PHE A 90 -38.10 -0.26 31.85
N PHE A 91 -39.05 -1.17 32.12
CA PHE A 91 -38.74 -2.50 32.64
C PHE A 91 -37.95 -3.36 31.63
N GLU A 92 -38.25 -3.24 30.33
CA GLU A 92 -37.51 -3.92 29.26
C GLU A 92 -36.07 -3.38 29.14
N LEU A 93 -35.88 -2.06 29.26
CA LEU A 93 -34.56 -1.43 29.30
C LEU A 93 -33.78 -1.84 30.55
N TYR A 94 -34.43 -1.91 31.71
CA TYR A 94 -33.81 -2.41 32.94
C TYR A 94 -33.42 -3.90 32.83
N ARG A 95 -34.23 -4.71 32.15
CA ARG A 95 -33.91 -6.13 31.86
C ARG A 95 -32.71 -6.25 30.92
N LYS A 96 -32.63 -5.39 29.90
CA LYS A 96 -31.45 -5.30 29.02
C LYS A 96 -30.22 -4.84 29.80
N LEU A 97 -30.34 -3.85 30.68
CA LEU A 97 -29.24 -3.38 31.53
C LEU A 97 -28.73 -4.48 32.48
N THR A 98 -29.64 -5.32 33.00
CA THR A 98 -29.28 -6.47 33.85
C THR A 98 -28.56 -7.59 33.07
N SER A 99 -28.79 -7.69 31.76
CA SER A 99 -28.07 -8.65 30.90
C SER A 99 -26.63 -8.26 30.55
N ILE A 100 -26.25 -6.99 30.78
CA ILE A 100 -24.88 -6.50 30.60
C ILE A 100 -24.12 -6.64 31.93
N ARG A 101 -22.91 -7.21 31.92
CA ARG A 101 -22.08 -7.41 33.14
C ARG A 101 -21.56 -6.08 33.70
N PHE A 102 -22.41 -5.34 34.40
CA PHE A 102 -22.04 -4.18 35.22
C PHE A 102 -21.88 -4.56 36.70
N ASP A 103 -21.06 -3.79 37.41
CA ASP A 103 -20.81 -3.93 38.85
C ASP A 103 -22.09 -3.58 39.64
N PRO A 104 -22.64 -4.46 40.51
CA PRO A 104 -23.94 -4.29 41.15
C PRO A 104 -24.10 -2.96 41.91
N ASN A 105 -23.02 -2.47 42.53
CA ASN A 105 -23.03 -1.22 43.28
C ASN A 105 -23.21 0.00 42.38
N THR A 106 -22.58 0.01 41.20
CA THR A 106 -22.72 1.11 40.23
C THR A 106 -24.12 1.17 39.64
N ARG A 107 -24.74 0.01 39.40
CA ARG A 107 -26.13 -0.10 38.93
C ARG A 107 -27.11 0.40 40.00
N HIS A 108 -26.85 0.07 41.26
CA HIS A 108 -27.63 0.58 42.39
C HIS A 108 -27.53 2.11 42.50
N SER A 109 -26.34 2.69 42.43
CA SER A 109 -26.14 4.15 42.45
C SER A 109 -26.84 4.85 41.30
N LEU A 110 -26.81 4.28 40.09
CA LEU A 110 -27.52 4.81 38.93
C LEU A 110 -29.05 4.82 39.15
N MET A 111 -29.61 3.73 39.68
CA MET A 111 -31.06 3.63 39.93
C MET A 111 -31.51 4.59 41.05
N THR A 112 -30.69 4.77 42.08
CA THR A 112 -30.96 5.74 43.15
C THR A 112 -30.87 7.18 42.63
N TYR A 113 -29.92 7.47 41.75
CA TYR A 113 -29.82 8.78 41.08
C TYR A 113 -31.04 9.06 40.20
N LEU A 114 -31.45 8.10 39.37
CA LEU A 114 -32.65 8.21 38.55
C LEU A 114 -33.91 8.41 39.39
N LEU A 115 -34.05 7.71 40.52
CA LEU A 115 -35.15 7.93 41.46
C LEU A 115 -35.12 9.36 42.04
N SER A 116 -33.93 9.88 42.38
CA SER A 116 -33.80 11.25 42.91
C SER A 116 -34.15 12.34 41.88
N MET A 117 -33.84 12.10 40.60
CA MET A 117 -34.21 13.00 39.50
C MET A 117 -35.73 13.03 39.31
N VAL A 118 -36.40 11.86 39.40
CA VAL A 118 -37.86 11.77 39.27
C VAL A 118 -38.57 12.43 40.46
N ASP A 119 -38.04 12.31 41.68
CA ASP A 119 -38.60 12.97 42.88
C ASP A 119 -38.42 14.51 42.86
N ASN A 120 -37.31 15.01 42.30
CA ASN A 120 -37.06 16.46 42.19
C ASN A 120 -37.96 17.13 41.13
N ASP A 121 -38.32 16.42 40.07
CA ASP A 121 -39.21 16.91 39.02
C ASP A 121 -40.64 17.13 39.55
N GLY A 122 -41.05 16.37 40.57
CA GLY A 122 -42.32 16.56 41.29
C GLY A 122 -42.34 17.75 42.25
N ARG A 123 -41.18 18.24 42.70
CA ARG A 123 -41.06 19.41 43.59
C ARG A 123 -41.07 20.73 42.84
N SER A 124 -40.68 20.75 41.56
CA SER A 124 -40.68 21.98 40.76
C SER A 124 -42.08 22.44 40.33
N ALA A 125 -43.11 21.59 40.47
CA ALA A 125 -44.50 21.92 40.13
C ALA A 125 -45.30 22.52 41.30
N ALA A 126 -44.75 22.54 42.52
CA ALA A 126 -45.42 23.02 43.72
C ALA A 126 -44.45 23.79 44.62
N ASN A 127 -44.19 25.05 44.28
CA ASN A 127 -44.16 26.20 45.20
C ASN A 127 -43.39 27.37 44.55
N GLY A 128 -44.14 28.43 44.25
CA GLY A 128 -43.61 29.79 44.29
C GLY A 128 -43.48 30.24 45.75
N ASP A 129 -42.49 31.10 45.97
CA ASP A 129 -42.26 31.96 47.12
C ASP A 129 -41.95 31.34 48.50
N ALA A 130 -40.92 31.97 49.10
CA ALA A 130 -40.58 32.08 50.52
C ALA A 130 -39.74 30.98 51.20
N ASP A 131 -38.50 31.40 51.50
CA ASP A 131 -37.73 31.27 52.74
C ASP A 131 -37.31 29.90 53.32
N ALA A 132 -36.02 29.87 53.65
CA ALA A 132 -35.32 28.85 54.40
C ALA A 132 -35.77 28.80 55.88
N HIS A 133 -35.90 27.58 56.44
CA HIS A 133 -35.30 27.18 57.72
C HIS A 133 -35.48 25.66 57.96
N SER A 134 -34.37 25.03 58.36
CA SER A 134 -34.17 23.82 59.19
C SER A 134 -35.39 22.99 59.64
N GLU A 135 -35.34 21.66 59.47
CA GLU A 135 -35.12 20.70 60.58
C GLU A 135 -35.25 19.25 60.08
N ALA A 136 -34.17 18.49 60.24
CA ALA A 136 -34.22 17.04 60.33
C ALA A 136 -34.65 16.70 61.76
N ASP A 137 -35.79 16.05 61.92
CA ASP A 137 -36.04 15.08 62.99
C ASP A 137 -37.44 14.47 62.83
N ASN A 138 -37.60 13.23 63.30
CA ASN A 138 -38.84 12.41 63.37
C ASN A 138 -39.03 11.35 62.27
N LEU A 139 -38.19 10.30 62.30
CA LEU A 139 -38.58 8.97 61.78
C LEU A 139 -38.29 7.82 62.76
N SER A 140 -37.92 8.11 64.00
CA SER A 140 -37.60 7.11 65.05
C SER A 140 -38.81 6.59 65.85
N GLN A 141 -40.06 6.93 65.51
CA GLN A 141 -41.21 6.63 66.37
C GLN A 141 -42.37 5.79 65.78
N ILE A 142 -42.24 5.19 64.58
CA ILE A 142 -43.30 4.30 64.03
C ILE A 142 -42.85 2.83 63.92
N LEU A 143 -41.74 2.45 64.57
CA LEU A 143 -41.27 1.06 64.63
C LEU A 143 -41.60 0.30 65.94
N SER A 144 -42.45 0.87 66.78
CA SER A 144 -42.84 0.26 68.05
C SER A 144 -44.28 -0.26 68.01
N SER A 145 -44.56 -1.32 67.25
CA SER A 145 -45.46 -2.39 67.75
C SER A 145 -45.55 -3.60 66.82
N ARG A 146 -45.42 -4.76 67.46
CA ARG A 146 -45.84 -6.11 67.05
C ARG A 146 -44.93 -6.95 66.14
N VAL A 147 -43.93 -7.50 66.81
CA VAL A 147 -43.50 -8.89 66.70
C VAL A 147 -44.57 -9.85 67.24
N HIS A 148 -44.90 -10.90 66.48
CA HIS A 148 -45.03 -12.32 66.89
C HIS A 148 -45.14 -13.16 65.58
N SER A 149 -44.19 -14.06 65.27
CA SER A 149 -44.09 -15.48 65.69
C SER A 149 -45.38 -16.27 65.37
N LYS A 150 -45.41 -17.46 64.73
CA LYS A 150 -44.46 -18.59 64.68
C LYS A 150 -44.97 -19.63 63.64
N ASN A 151 -44.06 -20.52 63.21
CA ASN A 151 -44.22 -21.70 62.36
C ASN A 151 -45.36 -22.69 62.70
N GLY A 152 -45.76 -23.54 61.73
CA GLY A 152 -46.40 -24.83 62.01
C GLY A 152 -46.98 -25.61 60.80
N SER A 153 -46.14 -26.40 60.14
CA SER A 153 -46.32 -27.72 59.47
C SER A 153 -47.70 -28.33 59.09
N SER A 154 -47.73 -28.88 57.86
CA SER A 154 -48.10 -30.25 57.40
C SER A 154 -49.50 -30.91 57.58
N LEU A 155 -49.95 -31.46 56.43
CA LEU A 155 -50.59 -32.78 56.14
C LEU A 155 -52.07 -33.09 56.47
N THR A 156 -52.61 -33.99 55.61
CA THR A 156 -53.88 -34.77 55.57
C THR A 156 -54.98 -34.17 54.69
N SER A 157 -55.40 -34.72 53.53
CA SER A 157 -55.88 -36.05 53.07
C SER A 157 -57.37 -36.31 53.32
N LEU A 158 -58.01 -36.94 52.30
CA LEU A 158 -59.36 -37.54 52.21
C LEU A 158 -60.45 -36.62 51.62
N ASN A 159 -61.46 -37.09 50.87
CA ASN A 159 -61.69 -38.20 49.94
C ASN A 159 -63.12 -37.96 49.39
N GLY A 160 -63.46 -38.44 48.19
CA GLY A 160 -64.86 -38.81 47.86
C GLY A 160 -65.49 -38.30 46.56
N ASN A 161 -65.41 -39.13 45.51
CA ASN A 161 -66.42 -39.56 44.52
C ASN A 161 -67.28 -38.53 43.72
N GLY A 162 -67.47 -38.66 42.40
CA GLY A 162 -67.01 -39.66 41.44
C GLY A 162 -67.67 -39.54 40.04
N LEU A 163 -67.16 -40.34 39.10
CA LEU A 163 -67.84 -40.98 37.93
C LEU A 163 -68.31 -40.03 36.78
N VAL A 164 -68.15 -40.25 35.45
CA VAL A 164 -67.89 -41.41 34.56
C VAL A 164 -67.37 -40.93 33.17
N ASN A 165 -66.50 -41.74 32.54
CA ASN A 165 -66.14 -41.91 31.10
C ASN A 165 -65.61 -40.74 30.28
N GLY A 166 -64.58 -40.89 29.43
CA GLY A 166 -63.75 -42.04 29.01
C GLY A 166 -62.90 -41.54 27.83
N GLY A 167 -61.56 -41.59 27.90
CA GLY A 167 -60.69 -42.52 27.14
C GLY A 167 -60.54 -42.09 25.67
N ALA A 168 -59.37 -41.86 25.05
CA ALA A 168 -57.96 -42.19 25.31
C ALA A 168 -57.07 -41.11 24.62
N GLY A 169 -55.85 -40.72 25.02
CA GLY A 169 -54.64 -41.52 25.27
C GLY A 169 -54.15 -42.15 23.95
N TYR A 170 -52.96 -41.96 23.37
CA TYR A 170 -51.62 -41.63 23.86
C TYR A 170 -50.72 -41.35 22.62
N SER A 171 -49.73 -40.46 22.73
CA SER A 171 -48.28 -40.72 22.84
C SER A 171 -47.51 -40.91 21.53
N TYR A 172 -46.43 -40.12 21.45
CA TYR A 172 -45.23 -40.31 20.64
C TYR A 172 -44.66 -41.74 20.77
N ASP A 173 -44.05 -42.28 19.69
CA ASP A 173 -42.58 -42.46 19.66
C ASP A 173 -42.04 -42.75 18.24
N ALA A 174 -40.79 -42.35 18.03
CA ALA A 174 -40.03 -42.40 16.81
C ALA A 174 -39.07 -43.60 16.82
N THR A 175 -39.25 -44.54 15.89
CA THR A 175 -38.15 -45.41 15.41
C THR A 175 -38.53 -46.00 14.05
N GLN A 176 -38.00 -45.42 12.97
CA GLN A 176 -37.52 -46.13 11.77
C GLN A 176 -36.99 -45.11 10.76
N ALA A 177 -35.68 -44.89 10.80
CA ALA A 177 -34.94 -44.37 9.66
C ALA A 177 -34.76 -45.51 8.66
N SER A 178 -35.29 -45.38 7.45
CA SER A 178 -34.61 -45.78 6.21
C SER A 178 -35.47 -45.46 4.98
N ILE A 179 -34.83 -44.77 4.04
CA ILE A 179 -35.07 -44.81 2.59
C ILE A 179 -36.29 -44.02 2.06
N GLY A 180 -35.97 -43.01 1.25
CA GLY A 180 -36.83 -42.53 0.16
C GLY A 180 -37.48 -41.18 0.42
N LEU A 181 -36.85 -40.10 -0.04
CA LEU A 181 -37.52 -38.84 -0.37
C LEU A 181 -38.51 -39.09 -1.51
N SER A 182 -39.70 -39.61 -1.19
CA SER A 182 -40.86 -39.59 -2.07
C SER A 182 -41.71 -38.36 -1.73
N GLN A 183 -41.65 -37.37 -2.62
CA GLN A 183 -42.72 -36.42 -2.96
C GLN A 183 -43.81 -36.25 -1.88
N GLN A 184 -43.64 -35.27 -0.99
CA GLN A 184 -44.83 -34.60 -0.47
C GLN A 184 -45.43 -33.81 -1.62
N SER A 185 -46.45 -34.38 -2.25
CA SER A 185 -47.37 -33.65 -3.09
C SER A 185 -47.91 -32.46 -2.29
N LEU A 186 -47.72 -31.25 -2.82
CA LEU A 186 -48.50 -30.10 -2.39
C LEU A 186 -49.98 -30.51 -2.32
N PRO A 187 -50.78 -29.99 -1.36
CA PRO A 187 -52.21 -30.25 -1.31
C PRO A 187 -52.82 -30.01 -2.68
N ASN A 188 -53.44 -31.05 -3.23
CA ASN A 188 -53.99 -31.07 -4.57
C ASN A 188 -55.20 -30.13 -4.65
N TYR A 189 -54.94 -28.85 -4.91
CA TYR A 189 -55.92 -27.76 -4.90
C TYR A 189 -56.98 -27.87 -6.00
N VAL A 190 -56.84 -28.86 -6.90
CA VAL A 190 -57.74 -29.15 -8.01
C VAL A 190 -59.08 -29.72 -7.54
N GLU A 191 -59.15 -30.31 -6.35
CA GLU A 191 -60.37 -30.98 -5.88
C GLU A 191 -61.36 -30.02 -5.19
N ALA A 192 -60.90 -28.84 -4.75
CA ALA A 192 -61.75 -27.82 -4.12
C ALA A 192 -62.54 -26.95 -5.13
N THR A 193 -62.32 -27.11 -6.44
CA THR A 193 -63.00 -26.34 -7.50
C THR A 193 -64.24 -27.04 -8.08
N ARG A 194 -64.69 -28.16 -7.51
CA ARG A 194 -65.83 -28.94 -8.04
C ARG A 194 -67.21 -28.53 -7.50
N MET A 195 -67.34 -27.46 -6.73
CA MET A 195 -68.64 -26.98 -6.24
C MET A 195 -68.84 -25.47 -6.52
N MET A 196 -69.68 -25.20 -7.53
CA MET A 196 -70.30 -23.92 -7.94
C MET A 196 -69.47 -22.88 -8.72
N PRO A 197 -70.04 -22.23 -9.76
CA PRO A 197 -69.33 -21.35 -10.67
C PRO A 197 -69.46 -19.87 -10.25
N ASP A 198 -68.42 -19.30 -9.64
CA ASP A 198 -68.32 -17.84 -9.52
C ASP A 198 -67.11 -17.36 -10.33
N SER A 199 -67.36 -17.15 -11.63
CA SER A 199 -66.35 -16.94 -12.68
C SER A 199 -65.36 -15.80 -12.37
N ARG A 200 -65.75 -14.84 -11.53
CA ARG A 200 -64.92 -13.67 -11.16
C ARG A 200 -63.79 -14.02 -10.19
N GLN A 201 -64.02 -14.90 -9.21
CA GLN A 201 -63.00 -15.29 -8.21
C GLN A 201 -61.99 -16.28 -8.79
N ASP A 202 -62.45 -17.14 -9.71
CA ASP A 202 -61.56 -18.01 -10.49
C ASP A 202 -60.57 -17.19 -11.33
N ILE A 203 -60.99 -16.06 -11.91
CA ILE A 203 -60.10 -15.19 -12.68
C ILE A 203 -59.03 -14.55 -11.78
N VAL A 204 -59.42 -14.06 -10.58
CA VAL A 204 -58.47 -13.47 -9.61
C VAL A 204 -57.50 -14.53 -9.08
N THR A 205 -57.97 -15.74 -8.79
CA THR A 205 -57.11 -16.87 -8.35
C THR A 205 -56.09 -17.22 -9.44
N ASN A 206 -56.50 -17.27 -10.71
CA ASN A 206 -55.59 -17.52 -11.83
C ASN A 206 -54.60 -16.37 -12.07
N ALA A 207 -54.98 -15.11 -11.79
CA ALA A 207 -54.06 -13.98 -11.84
C ALA A 207 -52.96 -14.11 -10.76
N ILE A 208 -53.31 -14.51 -9.54
CA ILE A 208 -52.36 -14.74 -8.45
C ILE A 208 -51.42 -15.92 -8.76
N TYR A 209 -51.94 -17.01 -9.33
CA TYR A 209 -51.07 -18.12 -9.79
C TYR A 209 -50.12 -17.71 -10.90
N SER A 210 -50.53 -16.79 -11.78
CA SER A 210 -49.64 -16.27 -12.80
C SER A 210 -48.44 -15.52 -12.21
N PHE A 211 -48.59 -14.88 -11.05
CA PHE A 211 -47.51 -14.15 -10.38
C PHE A 211 -46.37 -15.04 -9.89
N THR A 212 -46.64 -16.30 -9.53
CA THR A 212 -45.63 -17.27 -9.07
C THR A 212 -45.08 -18.14 -10.19
N GLY A 213 -45.46 -17.87 -11.45
CA GLY A 213 -45.05 -18.69 -12.59
C GLY A 213 -45.89 -19.97 -12.75
N VAL A 214 -46.98 -20.15 -12.01
CA VAL A 214 -47.81 -21.35 -12.13
C VAL A 214 -48.83 -21.17 -13.27
N GLN A 215 -48.97 -22.19 -14.12
CA GLN A 215 -49.94 -22.18 -15.22
C GLN A 215 -51.36 -22.35 -14.68
N GLY A 216 -52.29 -21.53 -15.14
CA GLY A 216 -53.68 -21.52 -14.70
C GLY A 216 -54.65 -22.03 -15.76
N LYS A 217 -55.94 -22.05 -15.44
CA LYS A 217 -57.03 -22.46 -16.35
C LYS A 217 -57.16 -21.54 -17.57
N TYR A 218 -56.84 -20.25 -17.40
CA TYR A 218 -56.99 -19.23 -18.44
C TYR A 218 -55.66 -18.76 -19.06
N LEU A 219 -54.52 -18.99 -18.38
CA LEU A 219 -53.19 -18.52 -18.79
C LEU A 219 -52.21 -19.70 -18.91
N LYS A 220 -51.64 -19.90 -20.10
CA LYS A 220 -50.60 -20.89 -20.38
C LYS A 220 -49.30 -20.21 -20.79
N LYS A 221 -48.16 -20.80 -20.45
CA LYS A 221 -46.83 -20.27 -20.84
C LYS A 221 -46.50 -20.67 -22.26
N ASP A 222 -45.95 -19.73 -23.01
CA ASP A 222 -45.37 -19.98 -24.33
C ASP A 222 -44.02 -20.69 -24.18
N VAL A 223 -43.82 -21.78 -24.91
CA VAL A 223 -42.64 -22.65 -24.80
C VAL A 223 -41.35 -21.93 -25.22
N VAL A 224 -41.45 -21.02 -26.19
CA VAL A 224 -40.29 -20.33 -26.77
C VAL A 224 -39.98 -19.02 -26.05
N THR A 225 -40.99 -18.20 -25.80
CA THR A 225 -40.80 -16.86 -25.23
C THR A 225 -40.92 -16.81 -23.72
N GLY A 226 -41.46 -17.85 -23.07
CA GLY A 226 -41.74 -17.89 -21.64
C GLY A 226 -42.87 -16.95 -21.18
N ARG A 227 -43.44 -16.13 -22.07
CA ARG A 227 -44.55 -15.21 -21.76
C ARG A 227 -45.86 -15.96 -21.63
N PHE A 228 -46.77 -15.45 -20.82
CA PHE A 228 -48.12 -16.00 -20.70
C PHE A 228 -48.98 -15.61 -21.89
N LYS A 229 -49.71 -16.58 -22.44
CA LYS A 229 -50.72 -16.43 -23.48
C LYS A 229 -52.05 -16.94 -22.93
N LEU A 230 -53.16 -16.35 -23.41
CA LEU A 230 -54.49 -16.84 -23.09
C LEU A 230 -54.72 -18.19 -23.77
N ASP A 231 -55.35 -19.12 -23.06
CA ASP A 231 -55.71 -20.41 -23.61
C ASP A 231 -56.78 -20.25 -24.72
N PRO A 232 -56.55 -20.72 -25.97
CA PRO A 232 -57.50 -20.54 -27.07
C PRO A 232 -58.89 -21.14 -26.79
N GLN A 233 -58.96 -22.13 -25.90
CA GLN A 233 -60.20 -22.84 -25.55
C GLN A 233 -61.09 -22.05 -24.58
N ASN A 234 -60.50 -21.30 -23.65
CA ASN A 234 -61.23 -20.58 -22.60
C ASN A 234 -61.38 -19.07 -22.89
N MET A 235 -60.86 -18.59 -24.02
CA MET A 235 -60.95 -17.19 -24.47
C MET A 235 -62.38 -16.68 -24.65
N LYS A 236 -63.35 -17.57 -24.92
CA LYS A 236 -64.78 -17.23 -25.10
C LYS A 236 -65.52 -16.92 -23.78
N LEU A 237 -64.93 -17.24 -22.63
CA LEU A 237 -65.53 -17.06 -21.30
C LEU A 237 -65.15 -15.72 -20.63
N LEU A 238 -64.25 -14.93 -21.24
CA LEU A 238 -63.77 -13.66 -20.70
C LEU A 238 -64.25 -12.46 -21.52
N THR A 239 -64.61 -11.38 -20.83
CA THR A 239 -64.81 -10.07 -21.46
C THR A 239 -63.47 -9.51 -21.95
N ALA A 240 -63.45 -8.84 -23.11
CA ALA A 240 -62.22 -8.28 -23.71
C ALA A 240 -61.38 -7.43 -22.73
N GLY A 241 -62.03 -6.67 -21.84
CA GLY A 241 -61.35 -5.91 -20.78
C GLY A 241 -60.70 -6.77 -19.69
N GLN A 242 -61.34 -7.87 -19.27
CA GLN A 242 -60.79 -8.80 -18.28
C GLN A 242 -59.63 -9.61 -18.85
N ALA A 243 -59.73 -10.02 -20.13
CA ALA A 243 -58.65 -10.68 -20.85
C ALA A 243 -57.41 -9.77 -20.98
N GLY A 244 -57.61 -8.50 -21.32
CA GLY A 244 -56.52 -7.50 -21.36
C GLY A 244 -55.88 -7.24 -20.00
N MET A 245 -56.68 -7.14 -18.94
CA MET A 245 -56.16 -6.97 -17.57
C MET A 245 -55.39 -8.22 -17.09
N LEU A 246 -55.90 -9.42 -17.36
CA LEU A 246 -55.25 -10.68 -16.99
C LEU A 246 -53.90 -10.87 -17.71
N LEU A 247 -53.83 -10.52 -19.00
CA LEU A 247 -52.57 -10.50 -19.76
C LEU A 247 -51.58 -9.50 -19.17
N ARG A 248 -52.03 -8.29 -18.83
CA ARG A 248 -51.17 -7.28 -18.19
C ARG A 248 -50.62 -7.77 -16.86
N LEU A 249 -51.42 -8.43 -16.03
CA LEU A 249 -50.99 -8.97 -14.74
C LEU A 249 -50.01 -10.14 -14.91
N SER A 250 -50.20 -10.96 -15.94
CA SER A 250 -49.34 -12.11 -16.22
C SER A 250 -47.90 -11.76 -16.61
N GLU A 251 -47.63 -10.50 -17.01
CA GLU A 251 -46.27 -10.02 -17.25
C GLU A 251 -45.38 -10.10 -15.99
N LEU A 252 -45.96 -9.99 -14.78
CA LEU A 252 -45.20 -10.16 -13.52
C LEU A 252 -44.54 -11.54 -13.45
N GLY A 253 -45.33 -12.57 -13.78
CA GLY A 253 -44.91 -13.95 -13.73
C GLY A 253 -43.78 -14.25 -14.73
N TYR A 254 -43.77 -13.55 -15.86
CA TYR A 254 -42.68 -13.66 -16.82
C TYR A 254 -41.35 -13.14 -16.26
N TYR A 255 -41.36 -11.96 -15.61
CA TYR A 255 -40.16 -11.42 -14.99
C TYR A 255 -39.72 -12.24 -13.77
N HIS A 256 -40.68 -12.70 -12.96
CA HIS A 256 -40.44 -13.61 -11.83
C HIS A 256 -39.72 -14.90 -12.26
N ASP A 257 -40.21 -15.56 -13.30
CA ASP A 257 -39.58 -16.76 -13.88
C ASP A 257 -38.12 -16.53 -14.30
N ARG A 258 -37.80 -15.35 -14.85
CA ARG A 258 -36.43 -15.02 -15.28
C ARG A 258 -35.50 -14.81 -14.10
N VAL A 259 -35.94 -14.08 -13.07
CA VAL A 259 -35.15 -13.94 -11.83
C VAL A 259 -34.99 -15.29 -11.14
N ALA A 260 -36.04 -16.12 -11.10
CA ALA A 260 -35.98 -17.46 -10.52
C ALA A 260 -35.01 -18.39 -11.28
N LYS A 261 -34.98 -18.33 -12.62
CA LYS A 261 -33.99 -19.06 -13.45
C LYS A 261 -32.55 -18.62 -13.19
N PHE A 262 -32.34 -17.33 -12.94
CA PHE A 262 -31.02 -16.78 -12.61
C PHE A 262 -30.62 -17.04 -11.14
N ALA A 263 -31.58 -17.22 -10.24
CA ALA A 263 -31.31 -17.56 -8.84
C ALA A 263 -31.00 -19.06 -8.64
N ASP A 264 -31.30 -19.90 -9.62
CA ASP A 264 -31.06 -21.34 -9.57
C ASP A 264 -29.62 -21.68 -10.00
N VAL A 265 -28.88 -22.29 -9.08
CA VAL A 265 -27.46 -22.64 -9.28
C VAL A 265 -27.30 -23.67 -10.41
N SER A 266 -28.34 -24.45 -10.69
CA SER A 266 -28.34 -25.57 -11.66
C SER A 266 -28.39 -25.14 -13.13
N THR A 267 -28.77 -23.89 -13.43
CA THR A 267 -29.05 -23.44 -14.81
C THR A 267 -27.81 -22.98 -15.57
N GLY A 268 -26.66 -22.81 -14.90
CA GLY A 268 -25.39 -22.43 -15.52
C GLY A 268 -25.29 -20.98 -15.99
N PHE A 269 -26.35 -20.17 -15.82
CA PHE A 269 -26.39 -18.74 -16.19
C PHE A 269 -25.82 -17.81 -15.10
N ASN A 270 -25.17 -18.39 -14.08
CA ASN A 270 -24.85 -17.72 -12.83
C ASN A 270 -23.57 -16.90 -12.90
N ALA A 271 -23.56 -15.78 -12.18
CA ALA A 271 -22.33 -15.07 -11.87
C ALA A 271 -21.39 -16.01 -11.09
N MET A 272 -20.15 -16.14 -11.55
CA MET A 272 -19.17 -17.07 -10.98
C MET A 272 -18.45 -16.43 -9.79
N GLY A 273 -18.21 -17.24 -8.74
CA GLY A 273 -17.42 -16.90 -7.56
C GLY A 273 -18.23 -16.35 -6.37
N CYS A 274 -17.53 -15.86 -5.34
CA CYS A 274 -18.12 -15.47 -4.05
C CYS A 274 -19.05 -14.26 -4.19
N MET A 275 -18.69 -13.28 -5.01
CA MET A 275 -19.54 -12.11 -5.28
C MET A 275 -20.80 -12.50 -6.07
N GLY A 276 -20.67 -13.45 -7.01
CA GLY A 276 -21.82 -14.00 -7.74
C GLY A 276 -22.79 -14.78 -6.83
N GLN A 277 -22.26 -15.55 -5.88
CA GLN A 277 -23.09 -16.23 -4.87
C GLN A 277 -23.84 -15.25 -3.95
N ALA A 278 -23.20 -14.14 -3.58
CA ALA A 278 -23.85 -13.10 -2.78
C ALA A 278 -25.01 -12.44 -3.55
N LEU A 279 -24.84 -12.17 -4.85
CA LEU A 279 -25.92 -11.72 -5.73
C LEU A 279 -27.08 -12.73 -5.75
N ILE A 280 -26.79 -14.02 -5.95
CA ILE A 280 -27.81 -15.07 -5.96
C ILE A 280 -28.56 -15.13 -4.62
N SER A 281 -27.84 -15.02 -3.50
CA SER A 281 -28.45 -14.99 -2.17
C SER A 281 -29.40 -13.80 -2.03
N LYS A 282 -29.00 -12.61 -2.47
CA LYS A 282 -29.85 -11.42 -2.42
C LYS A 282 -31.07 -11.54 -3.34
N LEU A 283 -30.91 -12.10 -4.53
CA LEU A 283 -32.03 -12.38 -5.43
C LEU A 283 -33.01 -13.40 -4.83
N LYS A 284 -32.53 -14.42 -4.11
CA LYS A 284 -33.39 -15.37 -3.38
C LYS A 284 -34.16 -14.70 -2.25
N GLU A 285 -33.55 -13.78 -1.53
CA GLU A 285 -34.21 -12.99 -0.48
C GLU A 285 -35.34 -12.13 -1.09
N GLU A 286 -35.06 -11.41 -2.18
CA GLU A 286 -36.07 -10.60 -2.89
C GLU A 286 -37.22 -11.44 -3.47
N LEU A 287 -36.92 -12.65 -3.96
CA LEU A 287 -37.94 -13.60 -4.39
C LEU A 287 -38.78 -14.12 -3.23
N ALA A 288 -38.18 -14.34 -2.05
CA ALA A 288 -38.89 -14.77 -0.85
C ALA A 288 -39.82 -13.67 -0.32
N ASP A 289 -39.37 -12.41 -0.31
CA ASP A 289 -40.20 -11.26 0.05
C ASP A 289 -41.38 -11.12 -0.92
N PHE A 290 -41.13 -11.29 -2.22
CA PHE A 290 -42.18 -11.30 -3.23
C PHE A 290 -43.18 -12.45 -2.99
N HIS A 291 -42.71 -13.67 -2.71
CA HIS A 291 -43.57 -14.80 -2.36
C HIS A 291 -44.39 -14.54 -1.10
N GLY A 292 -43.81 -13.87 -0.10
CA GLY A 292 -44.51 -13.43 1.11
C GLY A 292 -45.66 -12.46 0.80
N GLN A 293 -45.43 -11.47 -0.06
CA GLN A 293 -46.49 -10.53 -0.48
C GLN A 293 -47.60 -11.22 -1.29
N VAL A 294 -47.24 -12.16 -2.17
CA VAL A 294 -48.22 -12.96 -2.92
C VAL A 294 -49.01 -13.88 -2.00
N ALA A 295 -48.39 -14.42 -0.95
CA ALA A 295 -49.08 -15.21 0.07
C ALA A 295 -50.08 -14.38 0.88
N MET A 296 -49.77 -13.12 1.20
CA MET A 296 -50.73 -12.20 1.84
C MET A 296 -51.95 -11.94 0.96
N LEU A 297 -51.75 -11.71 -0.34
CA LEU A 297 -52.87 -11.59 -1.30
C LEU A 297 -53.71 -12.86 -1.38
N HIS A 298 -53.06 -14.02 -1.32
CA HIS A 298 -53.75 -15.31 -1.29
C HIS A 298 -54.56 -15.50 0.00
N ASP A 299 -54.04 -15.06 1.15
CA ASP A 299 -54.77 -15.09 2.43
C ASP A 299 -55.97 -14.13 2.43
N GLU A 300 -55.82 -12.90 1.90
CA GLU A 300 -56.95 -11.97 1.72
C GLU A 300 -58.07 -12.56 0.86
N LEU A 301 -57.72 -13.20 -0.26
CA LEU A 301 -58.68 -13.89 -1.13
C LEU A 301 -59.37 -15.05 -0.40
N ASN A 302 -58.63 -15.83 0.40
CA ASN A 302 -59.18 -16.94 1.17
C ASN A 302 -60.06 -16.46 2.33
N ARG A 303 -59.72 -15.34 2.99
CA ARG A 303 -60.56 -14.69 4.00
C ARG A 303 -61.89 -14.21 3.39
N PHE A 304 -61.84 -13.59 2.21
CA PHE A 304 -63.04 -13.18 1.49
C PHE A 304 -63.91 -14.38 1.08
N ARG A 305 -63.31 -15.47 0.58
CA ARG A 305 -64.03 -16.72 0.25
C ARG A 305 -64.72 -17.32 1.48
N LYS A 306 -64.04 -17.34 2.64
CA LYS A 306 -64.62 -17.81 3.91
C LYS A 306 -65.75 -16.89 4.41
N ALA A 307 -65.59 -15.57 4.27
CA ALA A 307 -66.63 -14.60 4.63
C ALA A 307 -67.89 -14.71 3.77
N GLN A 308 -67.74 -15.04 2.48
CA GLN A 308 -68.88 -15.35 1.60
C GLN A 308 -69.55 -16.69 1.95
N MET A 309 -68.76 -17.73 2.25
CA MET A 309 -69.28 -19.07 2.59
C MET A 309 -70.06 -19.08 3.92
N ASN A 310 -69.74 -18.16 4.83
CA ASN A 310 -70.45 -17.97 6.10
C ASN A 310 -71.76 -17.15 5.97
N ARG A 311 -72.19 -16.73 4.77
CA ARG A 311 -73.49 -16.07 4.56
C ARG A 311 -74.64 -17.09 4.65
N ILE A 312 -75.32 -17.13 5.79
CA ILE A 312 -76.66 -17.75 5.91
C ILE A 312 -77.69 -16.77 5.31
N PRO A 313 -78.58 -17.19 4.39
CA PRO A 313 -79.53 -16.30 3.75
C PRO A 313 -80.73 -16.08 4.68
N ASN A 314 -80.61 -15.17 5.64
CA ASN A 314 -81.74 -14.47 6.27
C ASN A 314 -81.22 -13.46 7.31
N LYS A 315 -81.11 -12.19 6.90
CA LYS A 315 -81.61 -10.99 7.60
C LYS A 315 -80.99 -9.75 6.95
N ASP A 316 -81.87 -8.82 6.63
CA ASP A 316 -81.56 -7.46 6.19
C ASP A 316 -80.70 -6.75 7.25
N GLY A 317 -79.42 -6.54 6.90
CA GLY A 317 -78.44 -5.78 7.66
C GLY A 317 -77.32 -5.38 6.71
N GLU A 318 -76.95 -4.10 6.72
CA GLU A 318 -75.99 -3.51 5.79
C GLU A 318 -74.68 -4.32 5.71
N PRO A 319 -74.06 -4.43 4.52
CA PRO A 319 -72.88 -5.27 4.33
C PRO A 319 -71.69 -4.66 5.06
N ASP A 320 -71.21 -5.35 6.09
CA ASP A 320 -69.87 -5.08 6.64
C ASP A 320 -68.86 -5.33 5.52
N ALA A 321 -68.21 -4.27 5.06
CA ALA A 321 -67.42 -4.22 3.83
C ALA A 321 -66.12 -5.03 4.00
N ALA A 322 -66.22 -6.36 3.92
CA ALA A 322 -65.06 -7.18 3.63
C ALA A 322 -64.55 -6.76 2.24
N ASP A 323 -63.42 -6.05 2.24
CA ASP A 323 -62.86 -5.36 1.08
C ASP A 323 -62.59 -6.36 -0.07
N GLU A 324 -63.46 -6.38 -1.08
CA GLU A 324 -63.41 -7.35 -2.18
C GLU A 324 -62.10 -7.17 -2.98
N LEU A 325 -61.30 -8.22 -3.09
CA LEU A 325 -60.09 -8.21 -3.93
C LEU A 325 -60.50 -8.24 -5.41
N THR A 326 -60.80 -7.07 -5.95
CA THR A 326 -61.13 -6.90 -7.36
C THR A 326 -59.88 -6.89 -8.23
N LEU A 327 -60.04 -7.21 -9.52
CA LEU A 327 -58.95 -7.16 -10.51
C LEU A 327 -58.30 -5.76 -10.59
N PHE A 328 -59.06 -4.70 -10.31
CA PHE A 328 -58.56 -3.33 -10.24
C PHE A 328 -57.68 -3.07 -9.00
N LYS A 329 -58.06 -3.59 -7.82
CA LYS A 329 -57.23 -3.52 -6.61
C LYS A 329 -55.91 -4.28 -6.80
N LEU A 330 -55.97 -5.44 -7.46
CA LEU A 330 -54.79 -6.23 -7.81
C LEU A 330 -53.91 -5.53 -8.87
N LEU A 331 -54.51 -4.78 -9.80
CA LEU A 331 -53.76 -3.94 -10.76
C LEU A 331 -53.06 -2.76 -10.08
N ALA A 332 -53.67 -2.15 -9.05
CA ALA A 332 -53.03 -1.09 -8.27
C ALA A 332 -51.85 -1.63 -7.45
N TRP A 333 -51.99 -2.82 -6.85
CA TRP A 333 -50.90 -3.50 -6.15
C TRP A 333 -49.77 -3.91 -7.10
N TYR A 334 -50.10 -4.41 -8.30
CA TYR A 334 -49.17 -4.93 -9.31
C TYR A 334 -48.08 -3.95 -9.75
N ILE A 335 -48.34 -2.64 -9.75
CA ILE A 335 -47.41 -1.63 -10.31
C ILE A 335 -46.05 -1.65 -9.59
N LYS A 336 -46.03 -1.68 -8.25
CA LYS A 336 -44.76 -1.61 -7.49
C LYS A 336 -43.92 -2.89 -7.64
N PRO A 337 -44.45 -4.11 -7.45
CA PRO A 337 -43.69 -5.35 -7.65
C PRO A 337 -43.24 -5.54 -9.11
N LEU A 338 -44.05 -5.11 -10.09
CA LEU A 338 -43.67 -5.19 -11.50
C LEU A 338 -42.40 -4.39 -11.77
N HIS A 339 -42.37 -3.11 -11.37
CA HIS A 339 -41.20 -2.28 -11.59
C HIS A 339 -39.97 -2.87 -10.87
N ARG A 340 -40.10 -3.37 -9.64
CA ARG A 340 -39.00 -4.03 -8.91
C ARG A 340 -38.47 -5.25 -9.66
N MET A 341 -39.34 -6.14 -10.11
CA MET A 341 -38.97 -7.37 -10.82
C MET A 341 -38.39 -7.09 -12.22
N GLN A 342 -38.87 -6.06 -12.92
CA GLN A 342 -38.30 -5.60 -14.19
C GLN A 342 -36.86 -5.11 -14.04
N TRP A 343 -36.57 -4.35 -12.98
CA TRP A 343 -35.20 -3.90 -12.73
C TRP A 343 -34.30 -5.04 -12.27
N LEU A 344 -34.78 -5.94 -11.40
CA LEU A 344 -34.04 -7.15 -11.02
C LEU A 344 -33.68 -8.02 -12.23
N THR A 345 -34.60 -8.22 -13.17
CA THR A 345 -34.30 -8.97 -14.40
C THR A 345 -33.29 -8.27 -15.29
N LYS A 346 -33.36 -6.94 -15.44
CA LYS A 346 -32.36 -6.17 -16.19
C LYS A 346 -30.97 -6.25 -15.55
N ILE A 347 -30.89 -6.16 -14.22
CA ILE A 347 -29.64 -6.30 -13.47
C ILE A 347 -29.10 -7.73 -13.63
N ALA A 348 -29.94 -8.76 -13.45
CA ALA A 348 -29.56 -10.16 -13.61
C ALA A 348 -29.05 -10.46 -15.03
N ASP A 349 -29.74 -9.98 -16.07
CA ASP A 349 -29.31 -10.13 -17.46
C ASP A 349 -27.95 -9.46 -17.73
N ALA A 350 -27.72 -8.27 -17.14
CA ALA A 350 -26.45 -7.56 -17.29
C ALA A 350 -25.28 -8.20 -16.50
N CYS A 351 -25.60 -8.98 -15.46
CA CYS A 351 -24.64 -9.69 -14.60
C CYS A 351 -24.23 -11.07 -15.13
N GLN A 352 -24.86 -11.53 -16.22
CA GLN A 352 -24.62 -12.85 -16.78
C GLN A 352 -23.15 -13.02 -17.21
N MET A 353 -22.51 -14.12 -16.82
CA MET A 353 -21.11 -14.47 -17.13
C MET A 353 -20.02 -13.50 -16.61
N LYS A 354 -20.38 -12.49 -15.82
CA LYS A 354 -19.42 -11.55 -15.23
C LYS A 354 -18.88 -12.03 -13.89
N LYS A 355 -17.68 -11.58 -13.54
CA LYS A 355 -16.92 -12.04 -12.37
C LYS A 355 -16.35 -10.89 -11.56
N GLY A 356 -16.33 -11.04 -10.24
CA GLY A 356 -15.61 -10.15 -9.32
C GLY A 356 -15.92 -8.66 -9.48
N GLY A 357 -14.89 -7.82 -9.62
CA GLY A 357 -15.08 -6.36 -9.73
C GLY A 357 -15.73 -5.88 -11.03
N GLU A 358 -15.73 -6.69 -12.09
CA GLU A 358 -16.51 -6.37 -13.31
C GLU A 358 -18.02 -6.43 -13.00
N LEU A 359 -18.43 -7.44 -12.22
CA LEU A 359 -19.82 -7.57 -11.74
C LEU A 359 -20.23 -6.33 -10.92
N ALA A 360 -19.40 -5.95 -9.94
CA ALA A 360 -19.65 -4.77 -9.10
C ALA A 360 -19.74 -3.48 -9.93
N SER A 361 -18.86 -3.31 -10.93
CA SER A 361 -18.88 -2.16 -11.84
C SER A 361 -20.18 -2.07 -12.63
N THR A 362 -20.69 -3.20 -13.08
CA THR A 362 -21.89 -3.23 -13.94
C THR A 362 -23.16 -2.99 -13.15
N VAL A 363 -23.20 -3.39 -11.88
CA VAL A 363 -24.30 -3.04 -10.97
C VAL A 363 -24.22 -1.55 -10.61
N TYR A 364 -23.02 -1.02 -10.42
CA TYR A 364 -22.80 0.40 -10.15
C TYR A 364 -23.29 1.31 -11.29
N ASP A 365 -23.09 0.92 -12.56
CA ASP A 365 -23.58 1.66 -13.73
C ASP A 365 -25.12 1.87 -13.72
N PHE A 366 -25.89 1.07 -12.96
CA PHE A 366 -27.35 1.23 -12.82
C PHE A 366 -27.77 2.27 -11.76
N LEU A 367 -26.85 2.82 -10.97
CA LEU A 367 -27.15 3.86 -9.97
C LEU A 367 -27.54 5.22 -10.61
N ASP A 368 -27.13 5.45 -11.86
CA ASP A 368 -27.31 6.71 -12.60
C ASP A 368 -28.74 6.93 -13.14
N ASN A 369 -29.65 5.97 -12.93
CA ASN A 369 -31.00 5.98 -13.53
C ASN A 369 -31.98 6.98 -12.89
N GLY A 370 -31.59 7.68 -11.80
CA GLY A 370 -32.32 8.80 -11.19
C GLY A 370 -33.64 8.44 -10.47
N HIS A 371 -34.08 7.18 -10.49
CA HIS A 371 -35.31 6.74 -9.83
C HIS A 371 -35.03 6.20 -8.42
N SER A 372 -35.60 6.83 -7.38
CA SER A 372 -35.30 6.52 -5.98
C SER A 372 -35.53 5.06 -5.56
N MET A 373 -36.56 4.39 -6.09
CA MET A 373 -36.80 2.96 -5.83
C MET A 373 -35.75 2.05 -6.47
N VAL A 374 -35.21 2.45 -7.64
CA VAL A 374 -34.19 1.67 -8.36
C VAL A 374 -32.86 1.87 -7.66
N ASN A 375 -32.54 3.09 -7.25
CA ASN A 375 -31.32 3.38 -6.52
C ASN A 375 -31.27 2.60 -5.20
N LYS A 376 -32.36 2.58 -4.42
CA LYS A 376 -32.43 1.74 -3.20
C LYS A 376 -32.23 0.25 -3.49
N LEU A 377 -32.89 -0.27 -4.53
CA LEU A 377 -32.73 -1.67 -4.93
C LEU A 377 -31.30 -1.99 -5.37
N VAL A 378 -30.69 -1.10 -6.17
CA VAL A 378 -29.30 -1.24 -6.64
C VAL A 378 -28.32 -1.12 -5.49
N GLU A 379 -28.54 -0.20 -4.54
CA GLU A 379 -27.75 -0.08 -3.30
C GLU A 379 -27.84 -1.34 -2.43
N ASP A 380 -29.04 -1.93 -2.27
CA ASP A 380 -29.23 -3.18 -1.52
C ASP A 380 -28.49 -4.35 -2.18
N VAL A 381 -28.58 -4.46 -3.52
CA VAL A 381 -27.88 -5.48 -4.30
C VAL A 381 -26.37 -5.27 -4.29
N LEU A 382 -25.91 -4.02 -4.43
CA LEU A 382 -24.50 -3.65 -4.42
C LEU A 382 -23.89 -3.89 -3.03
N THR A 383 -24.61 -3.61 -1.96
CA THR A 383 -24.19 -3.92 -0.58
C THR A 383 -23.97 -5.42 -0.40
N ALA A 384 -24.87 -6.26 -0.94
CA ALA A 384 -24.70 -7.71 -0.89
C ALA A 384 -23.48 -8.18 -1.70
N ILE A 385 -23.28 -7.67 -2.93
CA ILE A 385 -22.16 -8.04 -3.81
C ILE A 385 -20.81 -7.58 -3.23
N CYS A 386 -20.75 -6.37 -2.70
CA CYS A 386 -19.54 -5.79 -2.14
C CYS A 386 -19.16 -6.38 -0.78
N GLY A 387 -20.07 -7.05 -0.06
CA GLY A 387 -19.80 -7.68 1.23
C GLY A 387 -18.60 -8.65 1.20
N PRO A 388 -18.57 -9.67 0.32
CA PRO A 388 -17.41 -10.53 0.15
C PRO A 388 -16.12 -9.79 -0.23
N LEU A 389 -16.21 -8.76 -1.08
CA LEU A 389 -15.05 -7.97 -1.49
C LEU A 389 -14.48 -7.16 -0.32
N VAL A 390 -15.33 -6.50 0.47
CA VAL A 390 -14.91 -5.76 1.67
C VAL A 390 -14.28 -6.70 2.68
N ARG A 391 -14.83 -7.90 2.90
CA ARG A 391 -14.18 -8.91 3.76
C ARG A 391 -12.79 -9.34 3.25
N MET A 392 -12.63 -9.51 1.94
CA MET A 392 -11.31 -9.79 1.35
C MET A 392 -10.35 -8.62 1.56
N ILE A 393 -10.82 -7.37 1.39
CA ILE A 393 -10.03 -6.16 1.65
C ILE A 393 -9.66 -6.05 3.14
N SER A 394 -10.60 -6.23 4.07
CA SER A 394 -10.37 -6.21 5.51
C SER A 394 -9.33 -7.26 5.90
N LYS A 395 -9.45 -8.49 5.40
CA LYS A 395 -8.46 -9.55 5.65
C LYS A 395 -7.08 -9.20 5.09
N TRP A 396 -7.02 -8.62 3.90
CA TRP A 396 -5.76 -8.18 3.29
C TRP A 396 -5.10 -7.02 4.06
N ILE A 397 -5.88 -6.01 4.47
CA ILE A 397 -5.40 -4.82 5.18
C ILE A 397 -5.07 -5.09 6.65
N LEU A 398 -5.56 -6.16 7.25
CA LEU A 398 -5.32 -6.42 8.68
C LEU A 398 -4.40 -7.60 8.92
N GLU A 399 -4.60 -8.69 8.18
CA GLU A 399 -3.83 -9.92 8.33
C GLU A 399 -2.71 -10.04 7.27
N GLY A 400 -2.81 -9.34 6.13
CA GLY A 400 -1.86 -9.46 5.01
C GLY A 400 -1.97 -10.80 4.27
N GLY A 401 -3.11 -11.51 4.41
CA GLY A 401 -3.37 -12.79 3.74
C GLY A 401 -4.41 -12.65 2.64
N ILE A 402 -4.13 -13.20 1.46
CA ILE A 402 -5.10 -13.30 0.37
C ILE A 402 -5.71 -14.70 0.42
N ASN A 403 -7.02 -14.79 0.63
CA ASN A 403 -7.77 -16.05 0.50
C ASN A 403 -8.75 -15.93 -0.66
N ASP A 404 -8.25 -16.11 -1.87
CA ASP A 404 -9.03 -15.95 -3.09
C ASP A 404 -8.95 -17.21 -3.98
N LEU A 405 -9.86 -18.14 -3.70
CA LEU A 405 -9.96 -19.40 -4.45
C LEU A 405 -10.49 -19.20 -5.88
N HIS A 406 -11.17 -18.08 -6.12
CA HIS A 406 -11.83 -17.80 -7.39
C HIS A 406 -11.14 -16.69 -8.20
N SER A 407 -10.03 -16.12 -7.74
CA SER A 407 -9.32 -15.02 -8.44
C SER A 407 -10.24 -13.84 -8.79
N GLU A 408 -11.07 -13.43 -7.84
CA GLU A 408 -12.00 -12.29 -7.95
C GLU A 408 -11.47 -11.01 -7.31
N PHE A 409 -10.46 -11.13 -6.43
CA PHE A 409 -9.82 -10.00 -5.80
C PHE A 409 -8.92 -9.27 -6.80
N PHE A 410 -8.86 -7.95 -6.70
CA PHE A 410 -8.05 -7.12 -7.60
C PHE A 410 -6.55 -7.13 -7.23
N VAL A 411 -6.15 -7.70 -6.09
CA VAL A 411 -4.75 -7.95 -5.76
C VAL A 411 -4.44 -9.42 -5.99
N GLU A 412 -3.42 -9.68 -6.79
CA GLU A 412 -2.94 -11.03 -7.13
C GLU A 412 -1.60 -11.30 -6.45
N SER A 413 -1.47 -12.47 -5.82
CA SER A 413 -0.21 -13.00 -5.30
C SER A 413 0.44 -13.96 -6.32
N LEU A 414 1.64 -13.63 -6.78
CA LEU A 414 2.48 -14.50 -7.61
C LEU A 414 3.32 -15.42 -6.72
N ASN A 415 3.15 -16.73 -6.87
CA ASN A 415 3.85 -17.74 -6.07
C ASN A 415 5.26 -18.07 -6.61
N ASP A 416 5.62 -17.61 -7.82
CA ASP A 416 6.89 -17.92 -8.49
C ASP A 416 8.05 -16.95 -8.15
N VAL A 417 7.90 -16.11 -7.12
CA VAL A 417 8.89 -15.08 -6.76
C VAL A 417 9.70 -15.53 -5.54
N GLY A 418 11.03 -15.56 -5.68
CA GLY A 418 11.94 -15.83 -4.56
C GLY A 418 11.84 -14.78 -3.44
N ALA A 419 12.24 -15.16 -2.22
CA ALA A 419 12.13 -14.32 -1.02
C ALA A 419 12.77 -12.93 -1.19
N ASP A 420 13.82 -12.81 -2.01
CA ASP A 420 14.59 -11.58 -2.19
C ASP A 420 13.88 -10.51 -3.04
N ARG A 421 12.84 -10.87 -3.82
CA ARG A 421 12.04 -9.92 -4.64
C ARG A 421 10.59 -9.79 -4.20
N LEU A 422 10.33 -10.22 -2.98
CA LEU A 422 8.99 -10.36 -2.41
C LEU A 422 8.21 -9.04 -2.40
N TRP A 423 8.86 -7.91 -2.16
CA TRP A 423 8.21 -6.60 -2.10
C TRP A 423 7.75 -6.05 -3.46
N HIS A 424 8.58 -6.27 -4.48
CA HIS A 424 8.41 -5.68 -5.80
C HIS A 424 7.46 -6.52 -6.66
N ASP A 425 7.70 -7.82 -6.74
CA ASP A 425 7.08 -8.69 -7.74
C ASP A 425 5.94 -9.57 -7.19
N LYS A 426 5.88 -9.87 -5.88
CA LYS A 426 4.90 -10.83 -5.34
C LYS A 426 3.46 -10.38 -5.50
N PHE A 427 3.18 -9.07 -5.39
CA PHE A 427 1.80 -8.56 -5.44
C PHE A 427 1.58 -7.57 -6.58
N ARG A 428 0.57 -7.82 -7.41
CA ARG A 428 0.19 -6.99 -8.55
C ARG A 428 -1.30 -6.65 -8.54
N LEU A 429 -1.64 -5.51 -9.13
CA LEU A 429 -3.03 -5.10 -9.33
C LEU A 429 -3.58 -5.65 -10.64
N ARG A 430 -4.70 -6.37 -10.56
CA ARG A 430 -5.45 -6.84 -11.72
C ARG A 430 -6.51 -5.81 -12.11
N LEU A 431 -6.16 -4.97 -13.09
CA LEU A 431 -7.02 -3.88 -13.57
C LEU A 431 -8.39 -4.36 -14.08
N SER A 432 -8.49 -5.58 -14.60
CA SER A 432 -9.76 -6.14 -15.10
C SER A 432 -10.77 -6.48 -13.98
N MET A 433 -10.31 -6.62 -12.74
CA MET A 433 -11.14 -6.94 -11.58
C MET A 433 -11.28 -5.76 -10.63
N LEU A 434 -10.79 -4.57 -11.01
CA LEU A 434 -10.92 -3.35 -10.22
C LEU A 434 -12.32 -2.75 -10.44
N PRO A 435 -13.14 -2.56 -9.40
CA PRO A 435 -14.42 -1.88 -9.55
C PRO A 435 -14.24 -0.41 -9.97
N LYS A 436 -15.07 0.08 -10.91
CA LYS A 436 -14.99 1.47 -11.42
C LYS A 436 -15.08 2.55 -10.34
N PHE A 437 -15.79 2.28 -9.26
CA PHE A 437 -15.97 3.24 -8.16
C PHE A 437 -14.77 3.29 -7.20
N VAL A 438 -13.80 2.39 -7.31
CA VAL A 438 -12.55 2.45 -6.54
C VAL A 438 -11.49 3.19 -7.36
N PRO A 439 -11.10 4.42 -6.98
CA PRO A 439 -10.07 5.15 -7.70
C PRO A 439 -8.72 4.44 -7.59
N MET A 440 -7.86 4.63 -8.60
CA MET A 440 -6.54 4.00 -8.67
C MET A 440 -5.67 4.33 -7.44
N GLU A 441 -5.80 5.54 -6.90
CA GLU A 441 -5.09 5.96 -5.69
C GLU A 441 -5.46 5.11 -4.47
N MET A 442 -6.75 4.82 -4.30
CA MET A 442 -7.24 3.97 -3.21
C MET A 442 -6.80 2.52 -3.41
N ALA A 443 -6.88 2.00 -4.65
CA ALA A 443 -6.41 0.66 -4.96
C ALA A 443 -4.91 0.49 -4.67
N ASN A 444 -4.09 1.49 -5.00
CA ASN A 444 -2.67 1.53 -4.69
C ASN A 444 -2.43 1.59 -3.17
N LYS A 445 -3.18 2.39 -2.41
CA LYS A 445 -3.09 2.42 -0.94
C LYS A 445 -3.41 1.06 -0.33
N ILE A 446 -4.50 0.41 -0.76
CA ILE A 446 -4.88 -0.94 -0.28
C ILE A 446 -3.80 -1.97 -0.60
N LEU A 447 -3.22 -1.93 -1.81
CA LEU A 447 -2.10 -2.79 -2.18
C LEU A 447 -0.91 -2.57 -1.25
N LYS A 448 -0.48 -1.33 -1.08
CA LYS A 448 0.67 -0.95 -0.25
C LYS A 448 0.48 -1.35 1.20
N THR A 449 -0.69 -1.11 1.80
CA THR A 449 -0.99 -1.50 3.19
C THR A 449 -0.83 -3.00 3.39
N GLY A 450 -1.36 -3.83 2.50
CA GLY A 450 -1.22 -5.27 2.63
C GLY A 450 0.18 -5.78 2.30
N LYS A 451 0.94 -5.14 1.39
CA LYS A 451 2.37 -5.40 1.18
C LYS A 451 3.16 -5.17 2.47
N CYS A 452 2.94 -4.02 3.12
CA CYS A 452 3.55 -3.67 4.40
C CYS A 452 3.27 -4.73 5.47
N ILE A 453 2.03 -5.21 5.59
CA ILE A 453 1.66 -6.20 6.62
C ILE A 453 2.19 -7.58 6.30
N ASN A 454 2.15 -7.99 5.04
CA ASN A 454 2.74 -9.25 4.63
C ASN A 454 4.26 -9.25 4.90
N PHE A 455 4.94 -8.14 4.64
CA PHE A 455 6.34 -7.95 4.99
C PHE A 455 6.57 -8.05 6.51
N LEU A 456 5.78 -7.35 7.34
CA LEU A 456 5.88 -7.43 8.80
C LEU A 456 5.68 -8.87 9.33
N ARG A 457 4.78 -9.62 8.70
CA ARG A 457 4.46 -11.00 9.11
C ARG A 457 5.53 -12.00 8.68
N GLU A 458 5.92 -11.98 7.40
CA GLU A 458 6.84 -12.98 6.83
C GLU A 458 8.30 -12.72 7.19
N ILE A 459 8.68 -11.46 7.43
CA ILE A 459 10.10 -11.08 7.54
C ILE A 459 10.43 -10.51 8.93
N CYS A 460 9.52 -9.75 9.56
CA CYS A 460 9.76 -9.20 10.89
C CYS A 460 9.17 -10.07 12.03
N GLU A 461 8.48 -11.17 11.70
CA GLU A 461 7.86 -12.14 12.65
C GLU A 461 7.00 -11.52 13.76
N MET A 462 6.50 -10.28 13.60
CA MET A 462 5.72 -9.59 14.64
C MET A 462 4.24 -9.94 14.55
N GLN A 463 3.75 -10.76 15.48
CA GLN A 463 2.33 -11.14 15.65
C GLN A 463 1.54 -10.19 16.59
N GLY A 464 2.15 -9.11 17.06
CA GLY A 464 1.75 -8.44 18.31
C GLY A 464 0.58 -7.44 18.29
N MET A 465 -0.02 -7.08 17.16
CA MET A 465 -0.84 -5.86 17.09
C MET A 465 -2.23 -6.07 16.44
N MET A 466 -3.00 -7.04 16.95
CA MET A 466 -4.36 -7.33 16.46
C MET A 466 -5.50 -6.57 17.18
N ARG A 467 -5.31 -6.02 18.39
CA ARG A 467 -6.44 -5.47 19.18
C ARG A 467 -7.06 -4.17 18.65
N GLU A 468 -6.26 -3.14 18.33
CA GLU A 468 -6.79 -1.89 17.76
C GLU A 468 -7.36 -2.10 16.34
N ARG A 469 -6.86 -3.13 15.65
CA ARG A 469 -7.28 -3.54 14.31
C ARG A 469 -8.61 -4.30 14.28
N GLU A 470 -8.98 -5.00 15.35
CA GLU A 470 -10.29 -5.66 15.47
C GLU A 470 -11.45 -4.67 15.57
N GLU A 471 -11.24 -3.50 16.16
CA GLU A 471 -12.24 -2.43 16.22
C GLU A 471 -12.46 -1.82 14.83
N LEU A 472 -11.38 -1.58 14.09
CA LEU A 472 -11.41 -1.13 12.69
C LEU A 472 -12.05 -2.18 11.76
N MET A 473 -11.79 -3.47 12.00
CA MET A 473 -12.46 -4.58 11.28
C MET A 473 -13.97 -4.53 11.44
N LYS A 474 -14.45 -4.29 12.67
CA LYS A 474 -15.90 -4.17 12.94
C LYS A 474 -16.49 -2.94 12.25
N VAL A 475 -15.78 -1.82 12.20
CA VAL A 475 -16.24 -0.61 11.51
C VAL A 475 -16.32 -0.84 9.99
N MET A 476 -15.31 -1.50 9.40
CA MET A 476 -15.28 -1.79 7.97
C MET A 476 -16.34 -2.81 7.54
N ASP A 477 -16.56 -3.86 8.34
CA ASP A 477 -17.54 -4.90 8.03
C ASP A 477 -18.99 -4.46 8.28
N THR A 478 -19.21 -3.48 9.18
CA THR A 478 -20.56 -2.94 9.45
C THR A 478 -20.98 -1.89 8.42
N ASN A 479 -20.02 -1.16 7.81
CA ASN A 479 -20.28 -0.02 6.92
C ASN A 479 -20.06 -0.34 5.43
N VAL A 480 -20.50 -1.51 4.94
CA VAL A 480 -20.35 -1.92 3.53
C VAL A 480 -21.07 -0.96 2.56
N SER A 481 -22.16 -0.32 2.98
CA SER A 481 -22.90 0.66 2.17
C SER A 481 -22.10 1.94 1.87
N GLN A 482 -21.09 2.24 2.68
CA GLN A 482 -20.24 3.43 2.55
C GLN A 482 -19.03 3.22 1.63
N PHE A 483 -18.83 2.00 1.14
CA PHE A 483 -17.74 1.62 0.23
C PHE A 483 -17.95 2.15 -1.20
N PHE A 484 -19.20 2.23 -1.65
CA PHE A 484 -19.57 2.65 -3.01
C PHE A 484 -20.21 4.05 -3.05
N SER A 485 -20.23 4.77 -1.92
CA SER A 485 -20.75 6.15 -1.89
C SER A 485 -19.89 7.07 -2.74
N TYR A 486 -20.52 7.95 -3.50
CA TYR A 486 -19.84 8.93 -4.35
C TYR A 486 -18.97 9.94 -3.56
N THR A 487 -19.25 10.12 -2.27
CA THR A 487 -18.46 11.00 -1.38
C THR A 487 -17.20 10.30 -0.86
N PRO A 488 -16.00 10.86 -1.08
CA PRO A 488 -14.72 10.24 -0.71
C PRO A 488 -14.41 10.25 0.81
N ASP A 489 -15.24 10.91 1.64
CA ASP A 489 -15.00 11.10 3.08
C ASP A 489 -15.93 10.25 3.97
N THR A 490 -16.20 9.01 3.58
CA THR A 490 -16.94 8.11 4.49
C THR A 490 -16.05 7.51 5.56
N SER A 491 -16.68 7.06 6.65
CA SER A 491 -15.95 6.42 7.77
C SER A 491 -15.09 5.24 7.31
N TRP A 492 -15.52 4.54 6.25
CA TRP A 492 -14.76 3.46 5.62
C TRP A 492 -13.46 3.96 4.96
N HIS A 493 -13.52 5.03 4.17
CA HIS A 493 -12.34 5.63 3.52
C HIS A 493 -11.34 6.15 4.56
N ALA A 494 -11.84 6.82 5.60
CA ALA A 494 -11.01 7.28 6.72
C ALA A 494 -10.36 6.12 7.50
N ALA A 495 -11.06 4.99 7.67
CA ALA A 495 -10.52 3.80 8.30
C ALA A 495 -9.38 3.18 7.46
N VAL A 496 -9.54 3.09 6.14
CA VAL A 496 -8.47 2.59 5.23
C VAL A 496 -7.25 3.52 5.24
N GLU A 497 -7.47 4.83 5.20
CA GLU A 497 -6.39 5.82 5.27
C GLU A 497 -5.63 5.72 6.61
N THR A 498 -6.37 5.59 7.71
CA THR A 498 -5.78 5.42 9.05
C THR A 498 -4.97 4.13 9.12
N CYS A 499 -5.49 3.01 8.59
CA CYS A 499 -4.77 1.74 8.52
C CYS A 499 -3.48 1.86 7.68
N TYR A 500 -3.55 2.55 6.55
CA TYR A 500 -2.38 2.81 5.70
C TYR A 500 -1.32 3.62 6.43
N GLN A 501 -1.70 4.73 7.08
CA GLN A 501 -0.76 5.60 7.80
C GLN A 501 -0.14 4.90 9.00
N GLN A 502 -0.93 4.23 9.83
CA GLN A 502 -0.44 3.48 10.99
C GLN A 502 0.52 2.37 10.57
N THR A 503 0.15 1.61 9.55
CA THR A 503 0.96 0.49 9.07
C THR A 503 2.24 0.96 8.41
N SER A 504 2.17 1.99 7.54
CA SER A 504 3.33 2.53 6.84
C SER A 504 4.32 3.17 7.80
N LYS A 505 3.83 3.92 8.79
CA LYS A 505 4.66 4.48 9.86
C LYS A 505 5.33 3.37 10.67
N HIS A 506 4.59 2.31 11.01
CA HIS A 506 5.15 1.21 11.79
C HIS A 506 6.25 0.46 11.04
N VAL A 507 6.04 0.15 9.75
CA VAL A 507 7.09 -0.42 8.90
C VAL A 507 8.30 0.49 8.84
N LEU A 508 8.08 1.79 8.66
CA LEU A 508 9.16 2.78 8.62
C LEU A 508 9.94 2.82 9.93
N ASP A 509 9.26 2.84 11.08
CA ASP A 509 9.87 2.85 12.41
C ASP A 509 10.70 1.57 12.65
N ILE A 510 10.24 0.41 12.15
CA ILE A 510 10.99 -0.86 12.22
C ILE A 510 12.20 -0.84 11.28
N MET A 511 12.07 -0.31 10.06
CA MET A 511 13.20 -0.26 9.11
C MET A 511 14.26 0.76 9.54
N VAL A 512 13.85 1.93 10.03
CA VAL A 512 14.75 3.00 10.47
C VAL A 512 15.33 2.73 11.85
N GLY A 513 14.54 2.13 12.75
CA GLY A 513 14.96 1.80 14.12
C GLY A 513 15.86 0.55 14.18
N PRO A 514 15.30 -0.65 14.43
CA PRO A 514 16.08 -1.86 14.66
C PRO A 514 16.94 -2.29 13.47
N HIS A 515 16.50 -2.04 12.23
CA HIS A 515 17.28 -2.41 11.04
C HIS A 515 18.16 -1.28 10.49
N LYS A 516 18.23 -0.10 11.13
CA LYS A 516 19.17 0.98 10.79
C LYS A 516 19.29 1.28 9.27
N LEU A 517 18.18 1.30 8.53
CA LEU A 517 18.18 1.49 7.07
C LEU A 517 19.01 2.72 6.62
N LEU A 518 18.93 3.81 7.39
CA LEU A 518 19.67 5.04 7.11
C LEU A 518 21.18 4.83 7.18
N ASP A 519 21.65 4.09 8.18
CA ASP A 519 23.07 3.85 8.40
C ASP A 519 23.62 2.90 7.31
N HIS A 520 22.83 1.92 6.87
CA HIS A 520 23.20 1.06 5.73
C HIS A 520 23.30 1.86 4.41
N LEU A 521 22.35 2.76 4.12
CA LEU A 521 22.43 3.62 2.94
C LEU A 521 23.62 4.59 3.03
N GLN A 522 23.93 5.09 4.22
CA GLN A 522 25.12 5.90 4.46
C GLN A 522 26.40 5.09 4.26
N GLY A 523 26.44 3.82 4.70
CA GLY A 523 27.53 2.88 4.45
C GLY A 523 27.73 2.63 2.96
N MET A 524 26.66 2.38 2.20
CA MET A 524 26.72 2.25 0.75
C MET A 524 27.32 3.49 0.07
N ARG A 525 26.97 4.69 0.54
CA ARG A 525 27.61 5.92 0.03
C ARG A 525 29.10 5.99 0.39
N ARG A 526 29.47 5.72 1.64
CA ARG A 526 30.86 5.82 2.12
C ARG A 526 31.79 4.87 1.37
N TYR A 527 31.37 3.61 1.20
CA TYR A 527 32.21 2.54 0.67
C TYR A 527 31.98 2.28 -0.83
N LEU A 528 30.74 2.08 -1.28
CA LEU A 528 30.47 1.72 -2.70
C LEU A 528 30.53 2.93 -3.63
N LEU A 529 30.14 4.12 -3.19
CA LEU A 529 30.29 5.36 -3.98
C LEU A 529 31.61 6.10 -3.70
N LEU A 530 32.55 5.46 -2.99
CA LEU A 530 33.89 6.00 -2.68
C LEU A 530 33.86 7.37 -1.97
N GLY A 531 32.81 7.64 -1.18
CA GLY A 531 32.68 8.91 -0.45
C GLY A 531 33.73 9.10 0.65
N GLN A 532 34.28 8.01 1.18
CA GLN A 532 35.27 8.03 2.25
C GLN A 532 36.70 7.91 1.69
N GLY A 533 37.35 9.07 1.50
CA GLY A 533 38.64 9.14 0.80
C GLY A 533 39.84 8.54 1.54
N ASP A 534 39.84 8.54 2.88
CA ASP A 534 40.92 7.91 3.68
C ASP A 534 40.92 6.39 3.49
N PHE A 535 39.74 5.77 3.53
CA PHE A 535 39.55 4.35 3.22
C PHE A 535 40.06 3.99 1.83
N VAL A 536 39.62 4.71 0.80
CA VAL A 536 39.99 4.40 -0.59
C VAL A 536 41.49 4.57 -0.83
N SER A 537 42.11 5.58 -0.21
CA SER A 537 43.55 5.82 -0.36
C SER A 537 44.38 4.69 0.23
N ILE A 538 44.03 4.23 1.44
CA ILE A 538 44.73 3.13 2.12
C ILE A 538 44.44 1.79 1.44
N LEU A 539 43.21 1.59 0.95
CA LEU A 539 42.82 0.42 0.17
C LEU A 539 43.67 0.30 -1.10
N ILE A 540 43.79 1.39 -1.87
CA ILE A 540 44.65 1.42 -3.07
C ILE A 540 46.11 1.17 -2.70
N GLU A 541 46.62 1.76 -1.60
CA GLU A 541 48.01 1.57 -1.19
C GLU A 541 48.34 0.12 -0.83
N HIS A 542 47.43 -0.58 -0.14
CA HIS A 542 47.58 -1.99 0.21
C HIS A 542 47.37 -2.93 -0.99
N MET A 543 46.45 -2.60 -1.89
CA MET A 543 46.10 -3.46 -3.03
C MET A 543 46.94 -3.21 -4.28
N LYS A 544 47.72 -2.13 -4.38
CA LYS A 544 48.44 -1.75 -5.61
C LYS A 544 49.28 -2.88 -6.22
N ASP A 545 49.97 -3.67 -5.39
CA ASP A 545 50.89 -4.71 -5.85
C ASP A 545 50.13 -5.94 -6.40
N GLU A 546 48.90 -6.17 -5.91
CA GLU A 546 48.01 -7.24 -6.39
C GLU A 546 47.20 -6.77 -7.61
N LEU A 547 46.81 -5.50 -7.63
CA LEU A 547 46.07 -4.87 -8.72
C LEU A 547 46.85 -4.79 -10.04
N GLU A 548 48.18 -4.73 -9.98
CA GLU A 548 49.06 -4.72 -11.16
C GLU A 548 49.28 -6.12 -11.77
N ARG A 549 48.89 -7.20 -11.08
CA ARG A 549 49.00 -8.56 -11.60
C ARG A 549 47.93 -8.84 -12.66
N PRO A 550 48.19 -9.79 -13.58
CA PRO A 550 47.16 -10.24 -14.50
C PRO A 550 46.01 -10.88 -13.72
N GLY A 551 44.79 -10.66 -14.21
CA GLY A 551 43.55 -11.05 -13.53
C GLY A 551 43.40 -12.52 -13.13
N VAL A 552 44.15 -13.41 -13.78
CA VAL A 552 44.12 -14.87 -13.54
C VAL A 552 44.80 -15.22 -12.20
N ASP A 553 45.77 -14.42 -11.78
CA ASP A 553 46.62 -14.72 -10.62
C ASP A 553 46.04 -14.15 -9.30
N ILE A 554 44.91 -13.44 -9.37
CA ILE A 554 44.33 -12.72 -8.24
C ILE A 554 43.29 -13.60 -7.53
N TYR A 555 43.54 -13.88 -6.25
CA TYR A 555 42.62 -14.64 -5.42
C TYR A 555 41.73 -13.75 -4.55
N SER A 556 40.44 -14.09 -4.48
CA SER A 556 39.45 -13.33 -3.69
C SER A 556 39.78 -13.25 -2.20
N HIS A 557 40.31 -14.32 -1.59
CA HIS A 557 40.65 -14.34 -0.16
C HIS A 557 41.79 -13.38 0.21
N ASP A 558 42.78 -13.21 -0.67
CA ASP A 558 43.87 -12.25 -0.47
C ASP A 558 43.32 -10.83 -0.48
N LEU A 559 42.42 -10.52 -1.41
CA LEU A 559 41.78 -9.21 -1.49
C LEU A 559 40.87 -8.92 -0.30
N SER A 560 40.08 -9.88 0.17
CA SER A 560 39.26 -9.71 1.38
C SER A 560 40.16 -9.48 2.61
N SER A 561 41.30 -10.16 2.72
CA SER A 561 42.26 -9.92 3.80
C SER A 561 42.90 -8.53 3.74
N MET A 562 43.19 -8.03 2.53
CA MET A 562 43.69 -6.67 2.31
C MET A 562 42.64 -5.61 2.61
N LEU A 563 41.38 -5.87 2.26
CA LEU A 563 40.24 -5.03 2.60
C LEU A 563 40.09 -4.92 4.12
N ASP A 564 40.10 -6.04 4.84
CA ASP A 564 40.03 -6.06 6.31
C ASP A 564 41.19 -5.29 6.96
N ALA A 565 42.40 -5.42 6.41
CA ALA A 565 43.56 -4.66 6.88
C ALA A 565 43.36 -3.16 6.64
N ALA A 566 42.85 -2.76 5.47
CA ALA A 566 42.56 -1.37 5.15
C ALA A 566 41.45 -0.78 6.04
N LEU A 567 40.38 -1.54 6.31
CA LEU A 567 39.31 -1.13 7.22
C LEU A 567 39.83 -0.86 8.65
N ARG A 568 40.74 -1.70 9.15
CA ARG A 568 41.36 -1.52 10.48
C ARG A 568 42.32 -0.32 10.55
N CYS A 569 42.96 0.04 9.45
CA CYS A 569 43.90 1.16 9.39
C CYS A 569 43.24 2.54 9.22
N THR A 570 41.94 2.58 8.91
CA THR A 570 41.22 3.80 8.54
C THR A 570 40.22 4.23 9.62
N ASN A 571 39.60 5.41 9.46
CA ASN A 571 38.54 5.82 10.37
C ASN A 571 37.28 4.97 10.25
N ALA A 572 37.20 4.09 9.24
CA ALA A 572 36.15 3.09 9.09
C ALA A 572 36.05 2.15 10.31
N GLN A 573 37.13 1.98 11.09
CA GLN A 573 37.11 1.17 12.32
C GLN A 573 36.08 1.62 13.37
N TYR A 574 35.65 2.88 13.31
CA TYR A 574 34.67 3.45 14.25
C TYR A 574 33.22 3.30 13.78
N ASP A 575 33.00 2.80 12.55
CA ASP A 575 31.66 2.51 12.05
C ASP A 575 31.11 1.23 12.67
N ASP A 576 29.78 1.08 12.63
CA ASP A 576 29.12 -0.10 13.19
C ASP A 576 29.64 -1.39 12.53
N PRO A 577 30.01 -2.41 13.32
CA PRO A 577 30.57 -3.65 12.80
C PRO A 577 29.58 -4.37 11.87
N ASP A 578 28.28 -4.19 12.06
CA ASP A 578 27.25 -4.75 11.18
C ASP A 578 27.39 -4.22 9.75
N ILE A 579 27.65 -2.91 9.56
CA ILE A 579 27.85 -2.32 8.23
C ILE A 579 29.11 -2.86 7.56
N LEU A 580 30.18 -3.04 8.34
CA LEU A 580 31.47 -3.51 7.85
C LEU A 580 31.42 -4.99 7.47
N ASN A 581 30.72 -5.82 8.25
CA ASN A 581 30.54 -7.25 7.96
C ASN A 581 29.76 -7.51 6.67
N HIS A 582 29.01 -6.51 6.19
CA HIS A 582 28.28 -6.56 4.92
C HIS A 582 29.12 -6.13 3.71
N LEU A 583 30.34 -5.62 3.90
CA LEU A 583 31.23 -5.23 2.80
C LEU A 583 32.12 -6.42 2.40
N ASP A 584 32.08 -6.80 1.12
CA ASP A 584 32.95 -7.86 0.59
C ASP A 584 33.54 -7.47 -0.77
N VAL A 585 34.66 -8.09 -1.14
CA VAL A 585 35.32 -7.90 -2.43
C VAL A 585 34.93 -9.03 -3.37
N MET A 586 34.25 -8.67 -4.45
CA MET A 586 33.93 -9.59 -5.54
C MET A 586 34.90 -9.45 -6.69
N VAL A 587 35.55 -10.57 -7.01
CA VAL A 587 36.38 -10.75 -8.19
C VAL A 587 35.49 -11.19 -9.35
N GLN A 588 35.40 -10.39 -10.40
CA GLN A 588 34.69 -10.77 -11.63
C GLN A 588 35.48 -11.86 -12.39
N PRO A 589 34.82 -12.72 -13.17
CA PRO A 589 35.53 -13.71 -13.97
C PRO A 589 36.45 -12.99 -14.99
N PRO A 590 37.77 -13.25 -14.96
CA PRO A 590 38.73 -12.52 -15.79
C PRO A 590 38.64 -12.95 -17.27
N PHE A 591 38.76 -11.98 -18.18
CA PHE A 591 39.00 -12.23 -19.60
C PHE A 591 40.51 -12.20 -19.90
N PHE A 592 40.91 -12.82 -21.02
CA PHE A 592 42.32 -12.86 -21.43
C PHE A 592 42.85 -11.44 -21.70
N GLY A 593 43.78 -10.98 -20.87
CA GLY A 593 44.40 -9.65 -20.97
C GLY A 593 43.94 -8.65 -19.90
N ASP A 594 42.98 -9.02 -19.05
CA ASP A 594 42.51 -8.15 -17.97
C ASP A 594 43.57 -7.98 -16.86
N ILE A 595 43.65 -6.76 -16.35
CA ILE A 595 44.49 -6.37 -15.21
C ILE A 595 43.61 -6.37 -13.95
N GLY A 596 44.18 -6.60 -12.77
CA GLY A 596 43.43 -6.60 -11.51
C GLY A 596 42.52 -5.39 -11.28
N TRP A 597 42.90 -4.22 -11.80
CA TRP A 597 42.09 -2.99 -11.75
C TRP A 597 40.70 -3.10 -12.38
N ASP A 598 40.51 -3.93 -13.42
CA ASP A 598 39.22 -4.07 -14.11
C ASP A 598 38.31 -5.13 -13.49
N ILE A 599 38.86 -6.03 -12.68
CA ILE A 599 38.17 -7.23 -12.18
C ILE A 599 37.52 -7.00 -10.82
N ILE A 600 38.08 -6.10 -10.03
CA ILE A 600 37.67 -5.88 -8.65
C ILE A 600 36.39 -5.05 -8.59
N SER A 601 35.44 -5.52 -7.80
CA SER A 601 34.23 -4.79 -7.46
C SER A 601 33.90 -4.96 -5.98
N LEU A 602 33.59 -3.87 -5.29
CA LEU A 602 33.06 -3.94 -3.93
C LEU A 602 31.57 -4.30 -3.99
N GLN A 603 31.15 -5.28 -3.18
CA GLN A 603 29.76 -5.67 -3.00
C GLN A 603 29.31 -5.36 -1.57
N TYR A 604 28.09 -4.86 -1.46
CA TYR A 604 27.39 -4.74 -0.18
C TYR A 604 26.37 -5.87 -0.08
N ILE A 605 26.63 -6.85 0.80
CA ILE A 605 25.77 -8.00 1.03
C ILE A 605 24.72 -7.62 2.05
N VAL A 606 23.54 -7.22 1.60
CA VAL A 606 22.41 -6.94 2.49
C VAL A 606 21.78 -8.26 2.94
N GLN A 607 21.52 -8.43 4.24
CA GLN A 607 20.83 -9.62 4.78
C GLN A 607 19.47 -9.27 5.40
N GLY A 608 18.58 -10.26 5.42
CA GLY A 608 17.27 -10.16 6.10
C GLY A 608 16.29 -9.20 5.44
N PRO A 609 15.52 -8.39 6.21
CA PRO A 609 14.47 -7.52 5.67
C PRO A 609 14.95 -6.49 4.66
N LEU A 610 16.14 -5.94 4.90
CA LEU A 610 16.72 -4.92 4.04
C LEU A 610 17.05 -5.47 2.65
N ALA A 611 17.39 -6.77 2.55
CA ALA A 611 17.73 -7.40 1.29
C ALA A 611 16.52 -7.35 0.35
N THR A 612 15.34 -7.75 0.84
CA THR A 612 14.11 -7.76 0.04
C THR A 612 13.70 -6.39 -0.52
N MET A 613 14.14 -5.30 0.14
CA MET A 613 13.90 -3.93 -0.31
C MET A 613 14.98 -3.44 -1.28
N LEU A 614 16.25 -3.67 -0.96
CA LEU A 614 17.38 -3.03 -1.65
C LEU A 614 17.97 -3.91 -2.77
N GLU A 615 17.63 -5.19 -2.85
CA GLU A 615 18.14 -6.14 -3.86
C GLU A 615 18.03 -5.61 -5.30
N PRO A 616 16.92 -4.98 -5.75
CA PRO A 616 16.83 -4.45 -7.11
C PRO A 616 17.86 -3.35 -7.42
N THR A 617 18.35 -2.67 -6.39
CA THR A 617 19.26 -1.53 -6.51
C THR A 617 20.73 -1.92 -6.47
N MET A 618 21.07 -3.10 -5.92
CA MET A 618 22.46 -3.57 -5.78
C MET A 618 23.22 -3.71 -7.12
N PRO A 619 22.62 -4.25 -8.20
CA PRO A 619 23.28 -4.31 -9.51
C PRO A 619 23.63 -2.92 -10.05
N THR A 620 22.80 -1.91 -9.76
CA THR A 620 23.04 -0.52 -10.17
C THR A 620 24.24 0.06 -9.43
N TYR A 621 24.37 -0.19 -8.12
CA TYR A 621 25.56 0.21 -7.37
C TYR A 621 26.85 -0.45 -7.89
N LYS A 622 26.80 -1.75 -8.18
CA LYS A 622 27.95 -2.48 -8.77
C LYS A 622 28.37 -1.88 -10.11
N LEU A 623 27.39 -1.49 -10.93
CA LEU A 623 27.65 -0.83 -12.22
C LEU A 623 28.24 0.58 -12.04
N LEU A 624 27.79 1.34 -11.03
CA LEU A 624 28.32 2.67 -10.68
C LEU A 624 29.75 2.61 -10.10
N PHE A 625 30.10 1.53 -9.42
CA PHE A 625 31.45 1.36 -8.86
C PHE A 625 32.53 1.36 -9.95
N LYS A 626 32.28 0.69 -11.08
CA LYS A 626 33.27 0.54 -12.17
C LYS A 626 33.84 1.88 -12.70
N PRO A 627 33.03 2.86 -13.15
CA PRO A 627 33.56 4.15 -13.62
C PRO A 627 34.23 4.96 -12.51
N LEU A 628 33.70 4.92 -11.28
CA LEU A 628 34.32 5.59 -10.13
C LEU A 628 35.70 5.02 -9.81
N TRP A 629 35.80 3.69 -9.81
CA TRP A 629 37.05 2.97 -9.59
C TRP A 629 38.07 3.23 -10.70
N ARG A 630 37.64 3.22 -11.97
CA ARG A 630 38.50 3.59 -13.11
C ARG A 630 39.03 5.02 -12.99
N MET A 631 38.19 5.97 -12.58
CA MET A 631 38.64 7.35 -12.36
C MET A 631 39.68 7.45 -11.24
N LYS A 632 39.55 6.64 -10.17
CA LYS A 632 40.57 6.53 -9.11
C LYS A 632 41.84 5.83 -9.58
N HIS A 633 41.74 4.82 -10.43
CA HIS A 633 42.90 4.20 -11.06
C HIS A 633 43.71 5.23 -11.87
N MET A 634 43.06 6.07 -12.68
CA MET A 634 43.77 7.10 -13.45
C MET A 634 44.43 8.16 -12.58
N GLU A 635 43.80 8.56 -11.47
CA GLU A 635 44.41 9.45 -10.47
C GLU A 635 45.67 8.82 -9.85
N PHE A 636 45.61 7.52 -9.51
CA PHE A 636 46.75 6.78 -8.98
C PHE A 636 47.90 6.70 -9.99
N VAL A 637 47.61 6.35 -11.25
CA VAL A 637 48.63 6.31 -12.32
C VAL A 637 49.28 7.68 -12.49
N LEU A 638 48.48 8.75 -12.58
CA LEU A 638 49.01 10.10 -12.74
C LEU A 638 49.85 10.57 -11.55
N SER A 639 49.37 10.34 -10.33
CA SER A 639 50.03 10.87 -9.12
C SER A 639 51.24 10.02 -8.71
N MET A 640 51.08 8.70 -8.68
CA MET A 640 52.09 7.79 -8.15
C MET A 640 53.09 7.32 -9.20
N LYS A 641 52.65 7.00 -10.42
CA LYS A 641 53.55 6.49 -11.48
C LYS A 641 54.15 7.60 -12.32
N ILE A 642 53.33 8.56 -12.76
CA ILE A 642 53.79 9.60 -13.67
C ILE A 642 54.49 10.71 -12.88
N TRP A 643 53.75 11.45 -12.04
CA TRP A 643 54.23 12.68 -11.41
C TRP A 643 55.32 12.46 -10.35
N LYS A 644 55.15 11.47 -9.46
CA LYS A 644 56.16 11.15 -8.44
C LYS A 644 57.48 10.70 -9.05
N GLU A 645 57.44 9.87 -10.10
CA GLU A 645 58.65 9.49 -10.84
C GLU A 645 59.27 10.69 -11.54
N GLN A 646 58.49 11.55 -12.20
CA GLN A 646 59.02 12.76 -12.83
C GLN A 646 59.78 13.63 -11.82
N MET A 647 59.17 13.89 -10.66
CA MET A 647 59.77 14.72 -9.62
C MET A 647 61.00 14.05 -8.95
N GLY A 648 60.96 12.73 -8.77
CA GLY A 648 62.10 11.96 -8.26
C GLY A 648 63.27 11.93 -9.24
N ASN A 649 62.98 11.62 -10.51
CA ASN A 649 63.96 11.46 -11.57
C ASN A 649 64.57 12.80 -12.01
N ALA A 650 63.85 13.92 -11.87
CA ALA A 650 64.36 15.26 -12.19
C ALA A 650 65.65 15.60 -11.40
N LYS A 651 65.78 15.13 -10.15
CA LYS A 651 67.00 15.34 -9.36
C LYS A 651 68.17 14.48 -9.86
N THR A 652 67.90 13.21 -10.15
CA THR A 652 68.91 12.23 -10.55
C THR A 652 69.40 12.44 -11.98
N LEU A 653 68.53 12.89 -12.89
CA LEU A 653 68.82 13.14 -14.30
C LEU A 653 69.33 14.56 -14.60
N ARG A 654 69.53 15.40 -13.57
CA ARG A 654 70.13 16.74 -13.69
C ARG A 654 71.40 16.80 -14.57
N PRO A 655 72.37 15.86 -14.53
CA PRO A 655 73.57 15.93 -15.38
C PRO A 655 73.31 15.73 -16.87
N ILE A 656 72.19 15.15 -17.29
CA ILE A 656 71.82 14.91 -18.71
C ILE A 656 70.71 15.88 -19.16
N ASN A 657 70.30 16.78 -18.28
CA ASN A 657 69.16 17.68 -18.52
C ASN A 657 69.35 18.63 -19.71
N THR A 658 70.58 18.89 -20.15
CA THR A 658 70.85 19.69 -21.35
C THR A 658 70.33 19.04 -22.63
N GLU A 659 70.32 17.71 -22.70
CA GLU A 659 69.86 16.94 -23.85
C GLU A 659 68.37 16.55 -23.71
N ILE A 660 67.95 16.20 -22.49
CA ILE A 660 66.58 15.73 -22.17
C ILE A 660 65.58 16.88 -21.92
N GLY A 661 66.07 18.09 -21.64
CA GLY A 661 65.25 19.19 -21.10
C GLY A 661 64.00 19.53 -21.91
N LYS A 662 64.07 19.43 -23.24
CA LYS A 662 62.92 19.67 -24.13
C LYS A 662 61.81 18.62 -23.94
N ALA A 663 62.18 17.34 -23.97
CA ALA A 663 61.25 16.22 -23.77
C ALA A 663 60.63 16.25 -22.37
N SER A 664 61.47 16.45 -21.34
CA SER A 664 61.03 16.52 -19.94
C SER A 664 60.11 17.71 -19.66
N HIS A 665 60.43 18.89 -20.21
CA HIS A 665 59.55 20.06 -20.06
C HIS A 665 58.19 19.84 -20.75
N ARG A 666 58.18 19.28 -21.96
CA ARG A 666 56.94 18.98 -22.69
C ARG A 666 56.10 17.94 -21.96
N LEU A 667 56.74 16.91 -21.41
CA LEU A 667 56.10 15.88 -20.59
C LEU A 667 55.44 16.50 -19.36
N ASN A 668 56.16 17.33 -18.59
CA ASN A 668 55.60 17.98 -17.39
C ASN A 668 54.37 18.84 -17.72
N LEU A 669 54.42 19.61 -18.81
CA LEU A 669 53.27 20.40 -19.26
C LEU A 669 52.08 19.51 -19.62
N PHE A 670 52.33 18.41 -20.32
CA PHE A 670 51.28 17.47 -20.71
C PHE A 670 50.68 16.76 -19.48
N THR A 671 51.51 16.32 -18.53
CA THR A 671 51.04 15.76 -17.27
C THR A 671 50.19 16.75 -16.49
N SER A 672 50.57 18.03 -16.42
CA SER A 672 49.74 19.06 -15.77
C SER A 672 48.39 19.27 -16.46
N GLU A 673 48.32 19.17 -17.79
CA GLU A 673 47.08 19.25 -18.57
C GLU A 673 46.12 18.10 -18.22
N ILE A 674 46.62 16.87 -18.27
CA ILE A 674 45.83 15.66 -17.93
C ILE A 674 45.41 15.68 -16.46
N MET A 675 46.32 16.08 -15.58
CA MET A 675 46.04 16.16 -14.15
C MET A 675 44.90 17.14 -13.89
N HIS A 676 44.91 18.34 -14.49
CA HIS A 676 43.79 19.26 -14.38
C HIS A 676 42.48 18.62 -14.87
N PHE A 677 42.50 17.94 -16.02
CA PHE A 677 41.31 17.29 -16.57
C PHE A 677 40.72 16.25 -15.59
N ILE A 678 41.54 15.32 -15.08
CA ILE A 678 41.09 14.28 -14.15
C ILE A 678 40.59 14.89 -12.83
N HIS A 679 41.26 15.91 -12.29
CA HIS A 679 40.77 16.59 -11.07
C HIS A 679 39.39 17.23 -11.31
N GLN A 680 39.17 17.93 -12.42
CA GLN A 680 37.86 18.53 -12.70
C GLN A 680 36.77 17.48 -12.91
N MET A 681 37.08 16.36 -13.57
CA MET A 681 36.19 15.20 -13.68
C MET A 681 35.81 14.65 -12.30
N GLN A 682 36.80 14.48 -11.42
CA GLN A 682 36.57 14.01 -10.05
C GLN A 682 35.72 14.97 -9.23
N TYR A 683 35.99 16.28 -9.33
CA TYR A 683 35.21 17.28 -8.63
C TYR A 683 33.75 17.28 -9.07
N TYR A 684 33.48 17.14 -10.37
CA TYR A 684 32.12 17.02 -10.88
C TYR A 684 31.40 15.79 -10.33
N VAL A 685 32.00 14.60 -10.48
CA VAL A 685 31.34 13.34 -10.10
C VAL A 685 31.09 13.27 -8.58
N LEU A 686 32.08 13.64 -7.76
CA LEU A 686 31.96 13.54 -6.30
C LEU A 686 31.06 14.64 -5.72
N PHE A 687 31.27 15.91 -6.09
CA PHE A 687 30.56 17.03 -5.45
C PHE A 687 29.26 17.41 -6.14
N GLU A 688 29.23 17.53 -7.46
CA GLU A 688 28.02 17.97 -8.18
C GLU A 688 27.03 16.82 -8.39
N VAL A 689 27.52 15.61 -8.69
CA VAL A 689 26.65 14.46 -8.94
C VAL A 689 26.34 13.74 -7.63
N ILE A 690 27.32 13.18 -6.94
CA ILE A 690 27.03 12.32 -5.78
C ILE A 690 26.52 13.15 -4.58
N GLU A 691 27.25 14.20 -4.16
CA GLU A 691 26.91 14.92 -2.92
C GLU A 691 25.60 15.72 -3.02
N CYS A 692 25.37 16.45 -4.12
CA CYS A 692 24.10 17.19 -4.29
C CYS A 692 22.88 16.27 -4.29
N ASN A 693 22.94 15.15 -5.01
CA ASN A 693 21.86 14.18 -5.04
C ASN A 693 21.69 13.47 -3.68
N TRP A 694 22.77 13.27 -2.94
CA TRP A 694 22.71 12.69 -1.58
C TRP A 694 21.98 13.61 -0.60
N VAL A 695 22.29 14.91 -0.62
CA VAL A 695 21.60 15.89 0.23
C VAL A 695 20.10 15.95 -0.11
N GLU A 696 19.75 15.86 -1.40
CA GLU A 696 18.34 15.79 -1.82
C GLU A 696 17.65 14.51 -1.31
N LEU A 697 18.32 13.36 -1.42
CA LEU A 697 17.84 12.09 -0.88
C LEU A 697 17.62 12.19 0.63
N GLN A 698 18.62 12.67 1.38
CA GLN A 698 18.55 12.81 2.83
C GLN A 698 17.37 13.70 3.26
N LYS A 699 17.12 14.81 2.54
CA LYS A 699 15.97 15.69 2.80
C LYS A 699 14.64 14.96 2.53
N LYS A 700 14.53 14.22 1.42
CA LYS A 700 13.33 13.43 1.10
C LYS A 700 13.09 12.30 2.10
N MET A 701 14.14 11.65 2.58
CA MET A 701 14.06 10.61 3.60
C MET A 701 13.56 11.14 4.95
N GLN A 702 13.99 12.33 5.37
CA GLN A 702 13.50 12.97 6.60
C GLN A 702 12.03 13.40 6.51
N GLN A 703 11.53 13.65 5.30
CA GLN A 703 10.15 14.06 5.04
C GLN A 703 9.20 12.88 4.73
N ALA A 704 9.75 11.68 4.53
CA ALA A 704 9.00 10.51 4.12
C ALA A 704 8.08 10.02 5.26
N THR A 705 6.84 9.71 4.91
CA THR A 705 5.85 9.13 5.85
C THR A 705 5.63 7.65 5.61
N ALA A 706 5.94 7.17 4.40
CA ALA A 706 5.89 5.77 4.02
C ALA A 706 7.25 5.27 3.55
N LEU A 707 7.47 3.95 3.67
CA LEU A 707 8.69 3.29 3.20
C LEU A 707 8.85 3.41 1.67
N ASP A 708 7.76 3.29 0.91
CA ASP A 708 7.80 3.42 -0.56
C ASP A 708 8.34 4.79 -1.00
N ASP A 709 8.06 5.85 -0.26
CA ASP A 709 8.55 7.19 -0.59
C ASP A 709 10.09 7.22 -0.51
N ILE A 710 10.68 6.47 0.42
CA ILE A 710 12.14 6.31 0.55
C ILE A 710 12.70 5.49 -0.60
N LEU A 711 12.06 4.37 -0.94
CA LEU A 711 12.51 3.51 -2.04
C LEU A 711 12.42 4.24 -3.39
N ASP A 712 11.33 4.96 -3.65
CA ASP A 712 11.16 5.77 -4.86
C ASP A 712 12.19 6.91 -4.92
N ALA A 713 12.48 7.55 -3.77
CA ALA A 713 13.51 8.59 -3.70
C ALA A 713 14.90 8.01 -3.95
N HIS A 714 15.19 6.82 -3.42
CA HIS A 714 16.46 6.12 -3.60
C HIS A 714 16.66 5.62 -5.03
N GLU A 715 15.62 5.08 -5.67
CA GLU A 715 15.68 4.69 -7.08
C GLU A 715 15.94 5.93 -7.96
N LYS A 716 15.23 7.03 -7.73
CA LYS A 716 15.49 8.30 -8.43
C LYS A 716 16.91 8.80 -8.23
N PHE A 717 17.43 8.74 -7.01
CA PHE A 717 18.82 9.08 -6.69
C PHE A 717 19.80 8.26 -7.53
N LEU A 718 19.61 6.94 -7.62
CA LEU A 718 20.48 6.07 -8.40
C LEU A 718 20.38 6.30 -9.90
N GLN A 719 19.18 6.54 -10.44
CA GLN A 719 19.02 6.86 -11.85
C GLN A 719 19.72 8.18 -12.22
N THR A 720 19.62 9.20 -11.37
CA THR A 720 20.31 10.48 -11.59
C THR A 720 21.83 10.31 -11.55
N ILE A 721 22.36 9.55 -10.58
CA ILE A 721 23.81 9.28 -10.48
C ILE A 721 24.28 8.45 -11.67
N LYS A 722 23.50 7.48 -12.14
CA LYS A 722 23.82 6.67 -13.32
C LYS A 722 24.01 7.53 -14.56
N VAL A 723 23.14 8.51 -14.77
CA VAL A 723 23.28 9.48 -15.87
C VAL A 723 24.49 10.38 -15.64
N GLY A 724 24.67 10.91 -14.42
CA GLY A 724 25.79 11.80 -14.08
C GLY A 724 27.18 11.15 -14.11
N CYS A 725 27.29 9.84 -13.86
CA CYS A 725 28.54 9.06 -13.94
C CYS A 725 28.78 8.48 -15.35
N PHE A 726 28.05 8.96 -16.36
CA PHE A 726 28.20 8.60 -17.78
C PHE A 726 27.85 7.14 -18.14
N VAL A 727 27.16 6.41 -17.26
CA VAL A 727 26.73 5.00 -17.45
C VAL A 727 25.38 4.92 -18.17
N SER A 728 25.06 5.92 -18.98
CA SER A 728 23.78 6.01 -19.69
C SER A 728 23.85 5.28 -21.04
N SER A 729 22.68 4.93 -21.58
CA SER A 729 22.50 4.15 -22.81
C SER A 729 23.11 4.77 -24.08
N LYS A 730 23.76 5.94 -24.00
CA LYS A 730 24.47 6.57 -25.12
C LYS A 730 25.94 6.17 -25.07
N PRO A 731 26.39 5.20 -25.89
CA PRO A 731 27.75 4.65 -25.82
C PRO A 731 28.83 5.71 -26.08
N ASN A 732 28.49 6.80 -26.78
CA ASN A 732 29.47 7.78 -27.26
C ASN A 732 30.27 8.47 -26.16
N VAL A 733 29.67 8.73 -24.99
CA VAL A 733 30.36 9.44 -23.89
C VAL A 733 31.35 8.52 -23.18
N GLU A 734 30.92 7.30 -22.85
CA GLU A 734 31.77 6.29 -22.20
C GLU A 734 32.95 5.89 -23.10
N HIS A 735 32.72 5.63 -24.38
CA HIS A 735 33.80 5.26 -25.32
C HIS A 735 34.81 6.39 -25.51
N SER A 736 34.36 7.64 -25.52
CA SER A 736 35.27 8.78 -25.62
C SER A 736 36.13 8.94 -24.35
N LEU A 737 35.54 8.68 -23.18
CA LEU A 737 36.24 8.70 -21.90
C LEU A 737 37.25 7.54 -21.77
N GLU A 738 36.88 6.34 -22.25
CA GLU A 738 37.81 5.20 -22.34
C GLU A 738 39.02 5.53 -23.22
N GLY A 739 38.79 6.19 -24.37
CA GLY A 739 39.89 6.68 -25.20
C GLY A 739 40.81 7.68 -24.48
N VAL A 740 40.26 8.53 -23.61
CA VAL A 740 41.09 9.41 -22.76
C VAL A 740 41.92 8.60 -21.77
N TYR A 741 41.34 7.58 -21.14
CA TYR A 741 42.05 6.72 -20.19
C TYR A 741 43.14 5.87 -20.84
N ASP A 742 42.91 5.33 -22.04
CA ASP A 742 43.91 4.58 -22.79
C ASP A 742 45.14 5.43 -23.10
N ASN A 743 44.94 6.70 -23.48
CA ASN A 743 46.04 7.65 -23.70
C ASN A 743 46.87 7.92 -22.42
N ILE A 744 46.24 7.89 -21.24
CA ILE A 744 46.95 8.05 -19.96
C ILE A 744 47.83 6.82 -19.68
N ILE A 745 47.32 5.62 -19.95
CA ILE A 745 48.08 4.38 -19.82
C ILE A 745 49.23 4.34 -20.85
N GLU A 746 48.99 4.81 -22.08
CA GLU A 746 50.04 4.92 -23.10
C GLU A 746 51.14 5.91 -22.68
N LEU A 747 50.77 7.04 -22.07
CA LEU A 747 51.71 8.00 -21.51
C LEU A 747 52.57 7.40 -20.39
N GLU A 748 51.99 6.58 -19.51
CA GLU A 748 52.74 5.86 -18.46
C GLU A 748 53.76 4.91 -19.08
N LYS A 749 53.35 4.07 -20.03
CA LYS A 749 54.25 3.14 -20.76
C LYS A 749 55.38 3.89 -21.47
N TRP A 750 55.05 5.00 -22.14
CA TRP A 750 56.03 5.86 -22.81
C TRP A 750 57.02 6.46 -21.80
N GLN A 751 56.53 7.00 -20.67
CA GLN A 751 57.38 7.58 -19.63
C GLN A 751 58.34 6.53 -19.04
N SER A 752 57.84 5.34 -18.69
CA SER A 752 58.69 4.27 -18.15
C SER A 752 59.76 3.83 -19.16
N GLY A 753 59.41 3.74 -20.45
CA GLY A 753 60.36 3.48 -21.54
C GLY A 753 61.43 4.57 -21.67
N PHE A 754 61.00 5.83 -21.66
CA PHE A 754 61.87 7.00 -21.77
C PHE A 754 62.87 7.08 -20.62
N TYR A 755 62.41 6.93 -19.37
CA TYR A 755 63.30 6.96 -18.22
C TYR A 755 64.24 5.76 -18.16
N LYS A 756 63.81 4.57 -18.59
CA LYS A 756 64.69 3.40 -18.71
C LYS A 756 65.88 3.68 -19.63
N ASP A 757 65.66 4.35 -20.76
CA ASP A 757 66.75 4.71 -21.69
C ASP A 757 67.62 5.84 -21.14
N CYS A 758 67.04 6.83 -20.46
CA CYS A 758 67.80 7.89 -19.77
C CYS A 758 68.70 7.32 -18.66
N PHE A 759 68.22 6.35 -17.88
CA PHE A 759 69.01 5.72 -16.81
C PHE A 759 70.12 4.81 -17.35
N LYS A 760 69.91 4.13 -18.48
CA LYS A 760 70.99 3.38 -19.15
C LYS A 760 72.13 4.32 -19.55
N GLU A 761 71.79 5.44 -20.18
CA GLU A 761 72.77 6.46 -20.59
C GLU A 761 73.48 7.07 -19.37
N LEU A 762 72.74 7.38 -18.30
CA LEU A 762 73.33 7.86 -17.06
C LEU A 762 74.33 6.87 -16.46
N SER A 763 73.99 5.57 -16.42
CA SER A 763 74.90 4.54 -15.92
C SER A 763 76.16 4.43 -16.79
N ALA A 764 76.01 4.54 -18.12
CA ALA A 764 77.13 4.50 -19.06
C ALA A 764 78.09 5.68 -18.86
N ARG A 765 77.56 6.89 -18.60
CA ARG A 765 78.37 8.08 -18.27
C ARG A 765 79.07 7.95 -16.92
N GLN A 766 78.39 7.39 -15.91
CA GLN A 766 78.99 7.14 -14.60
C GLN A 766 80.10 6.08 -14.66
N ASP A 767 79.91 5.01 -15.42
CA ASP A 767 80.92 3.97 -15.58
C ASP A 767 82.13 4.47 -16.36
N LEU A 768 81.92 5.33 -17.37
CA LEU A 768 83.03 6.03 -18.02
C LEU A 768 83.80 6.92 -17.04
N ALA A 769 83.11 7.71 -16.21
CA ALA A 769 83.76 8.54 -15.21
C ALA A 769 84.61 7.69 -14.23
N LYS A 770 84.12 6.52 -13.81
CA LYS A 770 84.89 5.58 -12.98
C LYS A 770 86.11 5.01 -13.72
N ILE A 771 85.99 4.74 -15.02
CA ILE A 771 87.12 4.27 -15.85
C ILE A 771 88.18 5.37 -15.94
N VAL A 772 87.78 6.62 -16.17
CA VAL A 772 88.67 7.79 -16.18
C VAL A 772 89.39 7.95 -14.85
N GLU A 773 88.68 7.88 -13.73
CA GLU A 773 89.28 7.95 -12.39
C GLU A 773 90.28 6.82 -12.15
N LYS A 774 89.99 5.59 -12.62
CA LYS A 774 90.90 4.45 -12.53
C LYS A 774 92.15 4.62 -13.39
N SER A 775 92.05 5.23 -14.58
CA SER A 775 93.20 5.52 -15.43
C SER A 775 94.07 6.64 -14.86
N GLU A 776 93.45 7.69 -14.29
CA GLU A 776 94.14 8.79 -13.61
C GLU A 776 94.92 8.29 -12.40
N LYS A 777 94.33 7.40 -11.59
CA LYS A 777 95.03 6.73 -10.47
C LYS A 777 96.22 5.89 -10.90
N LYS A 778 96.20 5.35 -12.13
CA LYS A 778 97.32 4.60 -12.72
C LYS A 778 98.36 5.49 -13.40
N GLY A 779 98.16 6.82 -13.41
CA GLY A 779 99.08 7.79 -14.02
C GLY A 779 99.00 7.87 -15.55
N VAL A 780 98.01 7.23 -16.18
CA VAL A 780 97.77 7.31 -17.62
C VAL A 780 96.64 8.31 -17.85
N TYR A 781 96.97 9.47 -18.43
CA TYR A 781 96.01 10.50 -18.77
C TYR A 781 95.44 10.25 -20.17
N GLY A 782 94.11 10.12 -20.26
CA GLY A 782 93.37 9.95 -21.51
C GLY A 782 92.68 8.59 -21.66
N LEU A 783 91.53 8.59 -22.36
CA LEU A 783 90.85 7.37 -22.80
C LEU A 783 91.48 6.88 -24.13
N THR A 784 91.34 5.59 -24.43
CA THR A 784 91.69 5.08 -25.77
C THR A 784 90.76 5.71 -26.83
N ASN A 785 91.31 6.02 -28.01
CA ASN A 785 90.54 6.58 -29.13
C ASN A 785 89.33 5.72 -29.52
N GLU A 786 89.42 4.40 -29.33
CA GLU A 786 88.32 3.46 -29.56
C GLU A 786 87.15 3.68 -28.59
N LEU A 787 87.43 3.90 -27.30
CA LEU A 787 86.39 4.18 -26.30
C LEU A 787 85.75 5.54 -26.51
N ILE A 788 86.53 6.54 -26.93
CA ILE A 788 86.02 7.89 -27.27
C ILE A 788 85.07 7.79 -28.47
N LEU A 789 85.47 7.07 -29.53
CA LEU A 789 84.65 6.89 -30.73
C LEU A 789 83.36 6.11 -30.43
N GLN A 790 83.43 5.05 -29.62
CA GLN A 790 82.25 4.29 -29.20
C GLN A 790 81.27 5.16 -28.41
N ARG A 791 81.77 6.04 -27.53
CA ARG A 791 80.95 6.96 -26.74
C ARG A 791 80.34 8.06 -27.58
N ASP A 792 81.08 8.61 -28.54
CA ASP A 792 80.53 9.57 -29.50
C ASP A 792 79.40 8.96 -30.35
N GLN A 793 79.53 7.68 -30.70
CA GLN A 793 78.46 6.94 -31.39
C GLN A 793 77.25 6.73 -30.48
N GLU A 794 77.46 6.30 -29.23
CA GLU A 794 76.37 6.10 -28.27
C GLU A 794 75.64 7.40 -27.91
N ALA A 795 76.35 8.52 -27.75
CA ALA A 795 75.76 9.83 -27.52
C ALA A 795 74.91 10.30 -28.72
N LYS A 796 75.34 10.01 -29.95
CA LYS A 796 74.54 10.29 -31.16
C LYS A 796 73.29 9.42 -31.22
N ILE A 797 73.41 8.12 -30.91
CA ILE A 797 72.27 7.20 -30.82
C ILE A 797 71.29 7.65 -29.74
N PHE A 798 71.79 8.12 -28.60
CA PHE A 798 70.96 8.65 -27.52
C PHE A 798 70.23 9.93 -27.95
N ALA A 799 70.91 10.88 -28.60
CA ALA A 799 70.28 12.09 -29.12
C ALA A 799 69.19 11.78 -30.15
N GLU A 800 69.42 10.81 -31.04
CA GLU A 800 68.41 10.33 -32.00
C GLU A 800 67.21 9.68 -31.29
N LYS A 801 67.45 8.87 -30.25
CA LYS A 801 66.39 8.28 -29.43
C LYS A 801 65.56 9.32 -28.68
N VAL A 802 66.19 10.37 -28.15
CA VAL A 802 65.49 11.47 -27.48
C VAL A 802 64.60 12.22 -28.48
N ASP A 803 65.06 12.43 -29.71
CA ASP A 803 64.26 13.07 -30.75
C ASP A 803 63.06 12.20 -31.20
N ILE A 804 63.27 10.88 -31.34
CA ILE A 804 62.18 9.92 -31.57
C ILE A 804 61.19 9.94 -30.41
N ALA A 805 61.67 10.00 -29.17
CA ALA A 805 60.81 10.07 -27.99
C ALA A 805 59.97 11.35 -27.97
N CYS A 806 60.55 12.52 -28.30
CA CYS A 806 59.82 13.78 -28.43
C CYS A 806 58.67 13.66 -29.45
N ARG A 807 58.94 13.08 -30.63
CA ARG A 807 57.91 12.85 -31.65
C ARG A 807 56.83 11.88 -31.18
N GLY A 808 57.21 10.82 -30.48
CA GLY A 808 56.25 9.88 -29.86
C GLY A 808 55.33 10.58 -28.84
N LEU A 809 55.87 11.47 -28.01
CA LEU A 809 55.08 12.25 -27.05
C LEU A 809 54.10 13.21 -27.74
N GLU A 810 54.48 13.80 -28.88
CA GLU A 810 53.59 14.66 -29.66
C GLU A 810 52.42 13.90 -30.28
N VAL A 811 52.63 12.65 -30.71
CA VAL A 811 51.56 11.77 -31.20
C VAL A 811 50.55 11.49 -30.08
N ILE A 812 51.03 11.04 -28.92
CA ILE A 812 50.17 10.77 -27.75
C ILE A 812 49.40 12.03 -27.33
N ALA A 813 50.07 13.19 -27.34
CA ALA A 813 49.41 14.45 -27.00
C ALA A 813 48.32 14.85 -28.01
N SER A 814 48.54 14.62 -29.31
CA SER A 814 47.53 14.88 -30.34
C SER A 814 46.34 13.93 -30.23
N ASP A 815 46.59 12.66 -29.92
CA ASP A 815 45.52 11.66 -29.78
C ASP A 815 44.71 11.87 -28.50
N TYR A 816 45.34 12.30 -27.40
CA TYR A 816 44.65 12.78 -26.21
C TYR A 816 43.77 14.00 -26.50
N GLU A 817 44.28 15.01 -27.22
CA GLU A 817 43.52 16.21 -27.56
C GLU A 817 42.28 15.87 -28.42
N LYS A 818 42.42 14.95 -29.39
CA LYS A 818 41.27 14.45 -30.17
C LYS A 818 40.26 13.70 -29.30
N ALA A 819 40.73 12.89 -28.34
CA ALA A 819 39.86 12.15 -27.43
C ALA A 819 39.06 13.11 -26.53
N VAL A 820 39.72 14.12 -25.95
CA VAL A 820 39.06 15.15 -25.13
C VAL A 820 38.09 15.99 -25.96
N SER A 821 38.46 16.40 -27.17
CA SER A 821 37.54 17.13 -28.06
C SER A 821 36.30 16.30 -28.43
N SER A 822 36.48 15.01 -28.72
CA SER A 822 35.39 14.07 -28.99
C SER A 822 34.47 13.91 -27.77
N PHE A 823 35.07 13.81 -26.57
CA PHE A 823 34.34 13.76 -25.30
C PHE A 823 33.53 15.04 -25.05
N LEU A 824 34.12 16.23 -25.23
CA LEU A 824 33.42 17.51 -25.09
C LEU A 824 32.27 17.65 -26.10
N MET A 825 32.44 17.20 -27.34
CA MET A 825 31.35 17.18 -28.32
C MET A 825 30.23 16.22 -27.91
N ALA A 826 30.57 15.06 -27.36
CA ALA A 826 29.60 14.09 -26.87
C ALA A 826 28.80 14.64 -25.67
N LEU A 827 29.46 15.35 -24.74
CA LEU A 827 28.82 16.04 -23.62
C LEU A 827 27.87 17.15 -24.10
N ASN A 828 28.31 17.99 -25.03
CA ASN A 828 27.48 19.07 -25.56
C ASN A 828 26.29 18.56 -26.40
N SER A 829 26.40 17.36 -26.99
CA SER A 829 25.32 16.70 -27.72
C SER A 829 24.33 15.94 -26.82
N SER A 830 24.60 15.86 -25.51
CA SER A 830 23.71 15.23 -24.54
C SER A 830 22.45 16.08 -24.33
N HIS A 831 21.33 15.45 -23.96
CA HIS A 831 20.08 16.16 -23.68
C HIS A 831 20.03 16.70 -22.25
N ASP A 832 20.93 16.24 -21.37
CA ASP A 832 20.90 16.58 -19.96
C ASP A 832 21.65 17.90 -19.71
N PRO A 833 21.01 18.90 -19.07
CA PRO A 833 21.60 20.22 -18.87
C PRO A 833 22.84 20.17 -17.97
N ASN A 834 22.88 19.25 -17.00
CA ASN A 834 24.01 19.09 -16.08
C ASN A 834 25.27 18.59 -16.81
N LEU A 835 25.11 17.72 -17.82
CA LEU A 835 26.22 17.22 -18.63
C LEU A 835 26.75 18.31 -19.57
N GLN A 836 25.88 19.16 -20.11
CA GLN A 836 26.28 20.32 -20.90
C GLN A 836 27.03 21.36 -20.06
N LEU A 837 26.52 21.67 -18.86
CA LEU A 837 27.18 22.56 -17.91
C LEU A 837 28.58 22.03 -17.54
N PHE A 838 28.69 20.72 -17.34
CA PHE A 838 29.98 20.09 -17.10
C PHE A 838 30.96 20.26 -18.27
N GLY A 839 30.49 20.09 -19.51
CA GLY A 839 31.29 20.38 -20.71
C GLY A 839 31.83 21.82 -20.74
N THR A 840 31.03 22.80 -20.30
CA THR A 840 31.49 24.19 -20.19
C THR A 840 32.51 24.41 -19.06
N ARG A 841 32.42 23.66 -17.96
CA ARG A 841 33.35 23.75 -16.82
C ARG A 841 34.70 23.11 -17.15
N LEU A 842 34.69 21.97 -17.84
CA LEU A 842 35.92 21.32 -18.31
C LEU A 842 36.74 22.24 -19.21
N ASP A 843 36.07 23.04 -20.03
CA ASP A 843 36.69 24.03 -20.90
C ASP A 843 36.43 25.49 -20.44
N PHE A 844 36.52 25.73 -19.12
CA PHE A 844 36.25 27.07 -18.57
C PHE A 844 37.15 28.17 -19.17
N ASN A 845 38.40 27.84 -19.48
CA ASN A 845 39.38 28.76 -20.10
C ASN A 845 39.31 28.81 -21.64
N GLU A 846 38.38 28.06 -22.25
CA GLU A 846 38.28 27.86 -23.71
C GLU A 846 39.59 27.36 -24.34
N TYR A 847 40.37 26.59 -23.59
CA TYR A 847 41.64 26.05 -24.05
C TYR A 847 41.43 25.10 -25.24
N TYR A 848 40.40 24.25 -25.16
CA TYR A 848 40.09 23.28 -26.21
C TYR A 848 39.27 23.90 -27.34
N LYS A 849 38.29 24.77 -27.04
CA LYS A 849 37.51 25.53 -28.05
C LYS A 849 38.36 26.39 -28.98
N LYS A 850 39.47 26.95 -28.49
CA LYS A 850 40.37 27.77 -29.32
C LYS A 850 41.15 26.95 -30.35
N ARG A 851 41.34 25.65 -30.09
CA ARG A 851 42.13 24.76 -30.94
C ARG A 851 41.29 23.93 -31.90
N ASP A 852 40.05 23.60 -31.53
CA ASP A 852 39.12 22.90 -32.41
C ASP A 852 37.95 23.80 -32.83
N THR A 853 37.96 24.20 -34.09
CA THR A 853 36.89 25.02 -34.71
C THR A 853 35.52 24.35 -34.73
N ASN A 854 35.44 23.03 -34.49
CA ASN A 854 34.16 22.32 -34.42
C ASN A 854 33.48 22.49 -33.05
N LEU A 855 34.25 22.75 -31.99
CA LEU A 855 33.75 23.01 -30.63
C LEU A 855 33.18 24.43 -30.47
N SER A 856 33.53 25.36 -31.36
CA SER A 856 33.08 26.76 -31.34
C SER A 856 31.81 27.02 -32.18
N LYS A 857 31.36 26.06 -32.99
CA LYS A 857 30.12 26.18 -33.76
C LYS A 857 28.93 25.93 -32.83
N PRO A 858 27.94 26.83 -32.76
CA PRO A 858 26.74 26.59 -31.95
C PRO A 858 26.03 25.34 -32.45
N LEU A 859 25.66 24.44 -31.54
CA LEU A 859 24.90 23.22 -31.82
C LEU A 859 23.49 23.60 -32.30
N THR A 860 23.37 23.97 -33.56
CA THR A 860 22.09 24.01 -34.26
C THR A 860 21.61 22.59 -34.52
N PHE A 861 20.29 22.42 -34.70
CA PHE A 861 19.64 21.13 -34.96
C PHE A 861 20.29 20.34 -36.14
N GLU A 862 20.92 21.05 -37.07
CA GLU A 862 21.66 20.51 -38.21
C GLU A 862 23.02 19.89 -37.80
N HIS A 863 23.72 20.49 -36.84
CA HIS A 863 25.00 19.97 -36.31
C HIS A 863 24.82 18.73 -35.43
N MET A 864 23.71 18.64 -34.67
CA MET A 864 23.34 17.40 -33.95
C MET A 864 23.15 16.21 -34.90
N ARG A 865 22.76 16.45 -36.17
CA ARG A 865 22.61 15.40 -37.17
C ARG A 865 23.95 15.00 -37.78
N MET A 866 24.88 15.94 -37.92
CA MET A 866 26.22 15.71 -38.50
C MET A 866 27.16 14.97 -37.54
N SER A 867 27.10 15.23 -36.22
CA SER A 867 27.90 14.49 -35.22
C SER A 867 27.59 12.99 -35.17
N ASN A 868 26.33 12.61 -35.41
CA ASN A 868 25.92 11.22 -35.58
C ASN A 868 26.41 10.57 -36.89
N VAL A 869 26.73 11.37 -37.91
CA VAL A 869 27.19 10.87 -39.23
C VAL A 869 28.70 10.61 -39.23
N PHE A 870 29.50 11.44 -38.55
CA PHE A 870 30.96 11.22 -38.43
C PHE A 870 31.28 9.95 -37.62
N THR A 871 30.43 9.56 -36.67
CA THR A 871 30.60 8.34 -35.87
C THR A 871 30.24 7.06 -36.64
N LEU A 872 29.30 7.12 -37.61
CA LEU A 872 28.95 5.95 -38.43
C LEU A 872 30.03 5.57 -39.44
N ASN A 873 30.85 6.52 -39.90
CA ASN A 873 31.89 6.27 -40.89
C ASN A 873 33.11 5.49 -40.36
N ASN A 874 33.19 5.22 -39.05
CA ASN A 874 34.25 4.38 -38.46
C ASN A 874 33.97 2.87 -38.56
N LYS A 875 32.83 2.47 -39.14
CA LYS A 875 32.58 1.08 -39.55
C LYS A 875 32.91 0.93 -41.03
N ASN A 876 34.03 0.27 -41.32
CA ASN A 876 34.41 -0.18 -42.66
C ASN A 876 33.28 -1.02 -43.30
N TYR A 877 32.44 -0.37 -44.10
CA TYR A 877 31.57 -1.00 -45.10
C TYR A 877 31.91 -0.42 -46.47
N PRO A 878 32.42 -1.21 -47.42
CA PRO A 878 32.75 -0.72 -48.75
C PRO A 878 31.46 -0.71 -49.57
N ASN A 879 30.64 0.34 -49.43
CA ASN A 879 29.68 0.85 -50.42
C ASN A 879 28.63 1.74 -49.75
N SER A 880 28.92 3.04 -49.65
CA SER A 880 27.86 4.05 -49.50
C SER A 880 28.12 5.18 -50.49
N ARG A 881 27.25 5.27 -51.51
CA ARG A 881 27.21 6.33 -52.51
C ARG A 881 26.62 7.59 -51.89
N PHE A 882 27.43 8.42 -51.25
CA PHE A 882 27.11 9.84 -51.10
C PHE A 882 28.41 10.65 -51.24
N VAL A 883 28.64 11.15 -52.45
CA VAL A 883 29.66 12.15 -52.75
C VAL A 883 29.05 13.52 -52.45
N ILE A 884 29.57 14.23 -51.46
CA ILE A 884 29.27 15.65 -51.24
C ILE A 884 30.52 16.45 -51.58
N HIS A 885 30.40 17.31 -52.58
CA HIS A 885 31.44 18.22 -53.05
C HIS A 885 31.82 19.25 -51.98
N THR A 886 33.12 19.49 -51.82
CA THR A 886 33.69 20.61 -51.07
C THR A 886 33.40 21.94 -51.78
N PRO A 887 32.92 23.00 -51.10
CA PRO A 887 32.95 24.33 -51.67
C PRO A 887 34.38 24.87 -51.55
N THR A 888 34.95 25.23 -52.69
CA THR A 888 36.20 25.96 -52.82
C THR A 888 36.08 27.32 -52.14
N SER A 889 37.06 27.62 -51.29
CA SER A 889 37.38 28.96 -50.80
C SER A 889 37.48 29.97 -51.95
N ASN A 890 36.79 31.09 -51.83
CA ASN A 890 37.16 32.35 -52.48
C ASN A 890 36.94 33.49 -51.48
N GLU A 891 38.06 34.16 -51.19
CA GLU A 891 38.29 35.49 -50.57
C GLU A 891 37.72 35.80 -49.17
#